data_AF-A0A2T4TJJ9-F1
#
_entry.id   AF-A0A2T4TJJ9-F1
#
_cell.length_a   1.000
_cell.length_b   1.000
_cell.length_c   1.000
_cell.angle_alpha   90.00
_cell.angle_beta   90.00
_cell.angle_gamma   90.00
#
_symmetry.space_group_name_H-M   'P 1'
#
loop_
_entity.id
_entity.type
_entity.pdbx_description
1 polymer ?
#
loop_
_entity_poly.entity_id
_entity_poly.type
_entity_poly.pdbx_seq_one_letter_code
_entity_poly.pdbx_strand_id
1 'polypeptide(L)'
;MTIKRIILSFIILISSLSAIAGGIGTWKSYLSYANIQWVEQGGNRLYVLASNDLYTYNKADQSIQTYDKQNGLSSIGIRFIGWNEVAKRLVIVYEDNNIDLMDAKGNVTNVPDYYLKALTSDKTVYSIDMNGAYCYLSTGFGLVKLNVGKAEISDSYNLSFPVNYSYIEGSYIYAASQSNGLYRAPLTTNLLDKNNWTQVGGYVERPKTMDANLLNQAKTLNPGGPKYNGFVYIQYLNNRLYTVPGMFKSGYGDSNTPGAVQILHDGEWTNYQENLSLKTGYDYLDNNVLAVDPRNANHVFVGGRTGLYEFLDGQLKAYYNKDNSLLQGAMDRGRELGNNYVLIDGLCFDNIGNLWILNSQTSRENLLRLSADGQMTSFSKPSLMKNGVGGSVLTSMVFDNRNNLWFCNDHWDYPALFYYQPATDKLLSFTRFVNEDGSSLDLVPHSVMPLSNGDVWVTTTIGPLLLSRSAIDNPETAVFTQVKVPRNDGTNLADYLLSGIDVTCMAIDGGGRKWFGTKANGVYLISADNMTQVKHILSSNSPLLSDNILSIAINNATGEVFFGTDKGLCSYMSDATTPSDQPSEDKTYAYPNPVKPGYTGPITIVGLSMNADVKIVTTNGVLVAAGVSNGGSFVWDGKDKSGKPVASGVYMVESADEDGNNGVVCKVAIVR
;
A
#
# COMPACT_ATOMS: atom_id res chain seq x y z
N MET A 1 -49.13 32.53 27.21
CA MET A 1 -49.30 31.20 27.84
C MET A 1 -49.64 30.21 26.73
N THR A 2 -48.63 29.61 26.10
CA THR A 2 -48.14 28.23 26.37
C THR A 2 -49.14 27.14 26.02
N ILE A 3 -48.98 26.48 24.88
CA ILE A 3 -48.31 25.16 24.77
C ILE A 3 -48.14 24.78 23.29
N LYS A 4 -46.91 24.36 22.97
CA LYS A 4 -46.43 23.83 21.70
C LYS A 4 -47.10 22.48 21.37
N ARG A 5 -47.39 22.23 20.08
CA ARG A 5 -47.47 20.88 19.51
C ARG A 5 -46.55 20.82 18.29
N ILE A 6 -45.31 20.41 18.54
CA ILE A 6 -44.38 19.92 17.52
C ILE A 6 -44.66 18.43 17.41
N ILE A 7 -45.11 17.98 16.24
CA ILE A 7 -45.23 16.56 15.94
C ILE A 7 -43.83 16.07 15.55
N LEU A 8 -43.31 15.20 16.41
CA LEU A 8 -42.01 14.55 16.31
C LEU A 8 -42.14 13.35 15.36
N SER A 9 -41.66 13.46 14.12
CA SER A 9 -41.43 12.30 13.26
C SER A 9 -40.01 11.79 13.52
N PHE A 10 -39.88 10.85 14.46
CA PHE A 10 -38.66 10.08 14.67
C PHE A 10 -38.77 8.80 13.82
N ILE A 11 -38.28 8.84 12.59
CA ILE A 11 -37.95 7.62 11.85
C ILE A 11 -36.48 7.31 12.18
N ILE A 12 -36.30 6.39 13.12
CA ILE A 12 -35.01 5.74 13.35
C ILE A 12 -34.76 4.84 12.14
N LEU A 13 -33.99 5.36 11.19
CA LEU A 13 -33.38 4.57 10.13
C LEU A 13 -32.19 3.83 10.78
N ILE A 14 -32.41 2.62 11.29
CA ILE A 14 -31.30 1.69 11.52
C ILE A 14 -30.87 1.22 10.13
N SER A 15 -29.99 1.98 9.50
CA SER A 15 -29.17 1.48 8.40
C SER A 15 -28.06 0.66 9.03
N SER A 16 -28.27 -0.65 9.18
CA SER A 16 -27.15 -1.57 9.21
C SER A 16 -26.51 -1.51 7.82
N LEU A 17 -25.57 -0.58 7.64
CA LEU A 17 -24.63 -0.60 6.53
C LEU A 17 -23.72 -1.81 6.76
N SER A 18 -24.18 -2.99 6.34
CA SER A 18 -23.26 -4.08 6.05
C SER A 18 -22.43 -3.59 4.89
N ALA A 19 -21.15 -3.31 5.12
CA ALA A 19 -20.19 -3.11 4.05
C ALA A 19 -20.32 -4.30 3.10
N ILE A 20 -20.87 -4.08 1.91
CA ILE A 20 -20.90 -5.12 0.88
C ILE A 20 -19.44 -5.32 0.51
N ALA A 21 -18.85 -6.41 1.01
CA ALA A 21 -17.55 -6.86 0.54
C ALA A 21 -17.61 -6.93 -0.99
N GLY A 22 -16.63 -6.33 -1.67
CA GLY A 22 -16.47 -6.53 -3.11
C GLY A 22 -16.45 -8.03 -3.44
N GLY A 23 -16.71 -8.38 -4.70
CA GLY A 23 -16.56 -9.78 -5.12
C GLY A 23 -15.14 -10.27 -4.81
N ILE A 24 -14.97 -11.51 -4.37
CA ILE A 24 -13.65 -12.09 -4.17
C ILE A 24 -12.84 -11.95 -5.46
N GLY A 25 -11.56 -11.59 -5.32
CA GLY A 25 -10.69 -11.34 -6.47
C GLY A 25 -10.72 -9.92 -7.01
N THR A 26 -11.63 -9.07 -6.53
CA THR A 26 -11.69 -7.66 -6.94
C THR A 26 -10.58 -6.85 -6.28
N TRP A 27 -10.20 -5.78 -6.99
CA TRP A 27 -9.19 -4.83 -6.56
C TRP A 27 -9.83 -3.46 -6.33
N LYS A 28 -9.16 -2.62 -5.53
CA LYS A 28 -9.50 -1.20 -5.38
C LYS A 28 -8.25 -0.38 -5.16
N SER A 29 -8.15 0.75 -5.85
CA SER A 29 -7.05 1.71 -5.68
C SER A 29 -7.51 2.89 -4.83
N TYR A 30 -6.62 3.41 -4.00
CA TYR A 30 -6.86 4.55 -3.13
C TYR A 30 -5.78 5.60 -3.40
N LEU A 31 -6.02 6.42 -4.44
CA LEU A 31 -5.07 7.40 -4.96
C LEU A 31 -5.34 8.81 -4.40
N SER A 32 -4.30 9.60 -4.22
CA SER A 32 -4.39 11.00 -3.79
C SER A 32 -4.67 11.92 -4.96
N TYR A 33 -5.45 12.96 -4.69
CA TYR A 33 -5.69 14.05 -5.63
C TYR A 33 -5.50 15.43 -4.96
N ALA A 34 -4.78 15.46 -3.84
CA ALA A 34 -4.68 16.64 -2.99
C ALA A 34 -3.79 17.76 -3.57
N ASN A 35 -2.72 17.41 -4.29
CA ASN A 35 -1.77 18.39 -4.82
C ASN A 35 -1.95 18.59 -6.32
N ILE A 36 -2.74 19.58 -6.73
CA ILE A 36 -2.96 19.91 -8.15
C ILE A 36 -1.64 20.39 -8.79
N GLN A 37 -1.17 19.64 -9.80
CA GLN A 37 0.07 19.91 -10.53
C GLN A 37 -0.20 20.55 -11.89
N TRP A 38 -1.29 20.15 -12.57
CA TRP A 38 -1.64 20.68 -13.88
C TRP A 38 -3.14 20.51 -14.18
N VAL A 39 -3.70 21.43 -14.97
CA VAL A 39 -5.10 21.38 -15.40
C VAL A 39 -5.19 21.72 -16.89
N GLU A 40 -5.85 20.86 -17.64
CA GLU A 40 -6.17 21.03 -19.05
C GLU A 40 -7.69 21.08 -19.25
N GLN A 41 -8.14 21.76 -20.30
CA GLN A 41 -9.55 21.75 -20.70
C GLN A 41 -9.70 21.24 -22.13
N GLY A 42 -10.56 20.23 -22.30
CA GLY A 42 -11.00 19.74 -23.60
C GLY A 42 -12.52 19.80 -23.69
N GLY A 43 -13.05 20.73 -24.49
CA GLY A 43 -14.51 20.95 -24.57
C GLY A 43 -15.11 21.31 -23.20
N ASN A 44 -16.08 20.51 -22.74
CA ASN A 44 -16.73 20.67 -21.43
C ASN A 44 -16.04 19.89 -20.30
N ARG A 45 -14.91 19.24 -20.55
CA ARG A 45 -14.21 18.42 -19.55
C ARG A 45 -12.93 19.11 -19.09
N LEU A 46 -12.73 19.15 -17.78
CA LEU A 46 -11.42 19.41 -17.17
C LEU A 46 -10.70 18.09 -16.97
N TYR A 47 -9.41 18.09 -17.23
CA TYR A 47 -8.48 17.03 -16.90
C TYR A 47 -7.50 17.57 -15.88
N VAL A 48 -7.46 16.96 -14.70
CA VAL A 48 -6.66 17.45 -13.58
C VAL A 48 -5.64 16.39 -13.20
N LEU A 49 -4.37 16.76 -13.34
CA LEU A 49 -3.24 16.02 -12.77
C LEU A 49 -3.01 16.52 -11.35
N ALA A 50 -3.19 15.64 -10.37
CA ALA A 50 -2.96 15.96 -8.96
C ALA A 50 -2.29 14.78 -8.26
N SER A 51 -1.24 15.04 -7.48
CA SER A 51 -0.45 14.02 -6.77
C SER A 51 0.04 12.87 -7.67
N ASN A 52 0.34 13.16 -8.95
CA ASN A 52 0.72 12.23 -10.02
C ASN A 52 -0.42 11.32 -10.51
N ASP A 53 -1.67 11.60 -10.13
CA ASP A 53 -2.86 10.85 -10.50
C ASP A 53 -3.85 11.74 -11.30
N LEU A 54 -4.74 11.10 -12.07
CA LEU A 54 -5.67 11.79 -12.97
C LEU A 54 -7.11 11.69 -12.49
N TYR A 55 -7.81 12.82 -12.52
CA TYR A 55 -9.27 12.83 -12.51
C TYR A 55 -9.81 13.82 -13.55
N THR A 56 -11.07 13.65 -13.90
CA THR A 56 -11.80 14.56 -14.78
C THR A 56 -13.03 15.12 -14.12
N TYR A 57 -13.42 16.30 -14.58
CA TYR A 57 -14.65 16.96 -14.17
C TYR A 57 -15.43 17.42 -15.39
N ASN A 58 -16.68 16.99 -15.50
CA ASN A 58 -17.57 17.40 -16.57
C ASN A 58 -18.36 18.65 -16.15
N LYS A 59 -18.11 19.77 -16.84
CA LYS A 59 -18.76 21.05 -16.55
C LYS A 59 -20.27 21.05 -16.82
N ALA A 60 -20.79 20.11 -17.61
CA ALA A 60 -22.20 20.06 -17.97
C ALA A 60 -23.07 19.41 -16.87
N ASP A 61 -22.61 18.32 -16.26
CA ASP A 61 -23.36 17.54 -15.25
C ASP A 61 -22.69 17.52 -13.86
N GLN A 62 -21.54 18.18 -13.72
CA GLN A 62 -20.75 18.29 -12.50
C GLN A 62 -20.19 16.96 -11.97
N SER A 63 -20.19 15.91 -12.80
CA SER A 63 -19.63 14.61 -12.43
C SER A 63 -18.10 14.67 -12.35
N ILE A 64 -17.55 13.96 -11.37
CA ILE A 64 -16.12 13.72 -11.20
C ILE A 64 -15.86 12.24 -11.49
N GLN A 65 -14.84 11.95 -12.27
CA GLN A 65 -14.36 10.59 -12.54
C GLN A 65 -12.86 10.52 -12.30
N THR A 66 -12.44 9.60 -11.43
CA THR A 66 -11.04 9.27 -11.18
C THR A 66 -10.57 8.19 -12.14
N TYR A 67 -9.27 8.18 -12.43
CA TYR A 67 -8.65 7.22 -13.34
C TYR A 67 -7.46 6.49 -12.68
N ASP A 68 -7.39 5.18 -12.87
CA ASP A 68 -6.35 4.28 -12.40
C ASP A 68 -6.16 3.08 -13.36
N LYS A 69 -5.27 2.14 -13.01
CA LYS A 69 -5.02 0.92 -13.82
C LYS A 69 -6.23 0.01 -13.99
N GLN A 70 -7.23 0.10 -13.12
CA GLN A 70 -8.43 -0.76 -13.14
C GLN A 70 -9.53 -0.17 -14.02
N ASN A 71 -9.62 1.16 -14.11
CA ASN A 71 -10.74 1.83 -14.74
C ASN A 71 -10.36 2.68 -15.97
N GLY A 72 -9.11 2.59 -16.46
CA GLY A 72 -8.79 3.03 -17.81
C GLY A 72 -7.32 3.24 -18.15
N LEU A 73 -6.46 3.55 -17.18
CA LEU A 73 -5.06 3.90 -17.42
C LEU A 73 -4.18 2.66 -17.62
N SER A 74 -3.10 2.81 -18.38
CA SER A 74 -2.16 1.73 -18.65
C SER A 74 -0.98 1.68 -17.69
N SER A 75 -0.72 2.76 -16.94
CA SER A 75 0.37 2.85 -15.96
C SER A 75 0.01 3.84 -14.84
N ILE A 76 0.97 4.13 -13.96
CA ILE A 76 0.82 5.02 -12.79
C ILE A 76 1.97 6.02 -12.74
N GLY A 77 1.84 7.05 -11.90
CA GLY A 77 2.86 8.10 -11.78
C GLY A 77 2.89 8.98 -13.03
N ILE A 78 1.82 9.74 -13.25
CA ILE A 78 1.73 10.63 -14.41
C ILE A 78 2.67 11.82 -14.21
N ARG A 79 3.56 12.05 -15.18
CA ARG A 79 4.48 13.21 -15.18
C ARG A 79 3.92 14.40 -15.93
N PHE A 80 3.28 14.16 -17.07
CA PHE A 80 2.78 15.21 -17.93
C PHE A 80 1.41 14.85 -18.49
N ILE A 81 0.55 15.85 -18.55
CA ILE A 81 -0.67 15.82 -19.35
C ILE A 81 -0.69 17.02 -20.30
N GLY A 82 -1.36 16.88 -21.44
CA GLY A 82 -1.56 17.98 -22.38
C GLY A 82 -2.70 17.69 -23.35
N TRP A 83 -3.61 18.65 -23.53
CA TRP A 83 -4.72 18.49 -24.47
C TRP A 83 -4.29 18.81 -25.91
N ASN A 84 -4.47 17.86 -26.83
CA ASN A 84 -4.26 18.11 -28.24
C ASN A 84 -5.58 18.55 -28.90
N GLU A 85 -5.65 19.84 -29.25
CA GLU A 85 -6.88 20.44 -29.80
C GLU A 85 -7.31 19.89 -31.16
N VAL A 86 -6.36 19.45 -32.00
CA VAL A 86 -6.69 18.93 -33.34
C VAL A 86 -7.17 17.49 -33.27
N ALA A 87 -6.49 16.65 -32.48
CA ALA A 87 -6.85 15.25 -32.30
C ALA A 87 -8.00 15.04 -31.30
N LYS A 88 -8.34 16.07 -30.50
CA LYS A 88 -9.35 16.02 -29.44
C LYS A 88 -9.09 14.88 -28.44
N ARG A 89 -7.83 14.78 -28.01
CA ARG A 89 -7.33 13.77 -27.06
C ARG A 89 -6.38 14.41 -26.07
N LEU A 90 -6.44 13.96 -24.81
CA LEU A 90 -5.44 14.23 -23.80
C LEU A 90 -4.27 13.27 -24.03
N VAL A 91 -3.06 13.80 -24.10
CA VAL A 91 -1.81 13.03 -24.01
C VAL A 91 -1.44 12.90 -22.55
N ILE A 92 -1.16 11.68 -22.08
CA ILE A 92 -0.76 11.36 -20.72
C ILE A 92 0.60 10.64 -20.82
N VAL A 93 1.64 11.19 -20.17
CA VAL A 93 2.98 10.60 -20.15
C VAL A 93 3.35 10.22 -18.72
N TYR A 94 3.69 8.94 -18.52
CA TYR A 94 4.01 8.35 -17.23
C TYR A 94 5.50 8.43 -16.88
N GLU A 95 5.84 8.14 -15.63
CA GLU A 95 7.23 8.08 -15.12
C GLU A 95 8.09 7.04 -15.82
N ASP A 96 7.50 5.91 -16.21
CA ASP A 96 8.14 4.85 -16.99
C ASP A 96 8.29 5.21 -18.49
N ASN A 97 7.78 6.37 -18.91
CA ASN A 97 7.69 6.86 -20.29
C ASN A 97 6.68 6.11 -21.17
N ASN A 98 5.77 5.32 -20.57
CA ASN A 98 4.58 4.87 -21.28
C ASN A 98 3.69 6.08 -21.60
N ILE A 99 2.84 5.95 -22.61
CA ILE A 99 1.99 7.04 -23.11
C ILE A 99 0.57 6.52 -23.29
N ASP A 100 -0.39 7.24 -22.73
CA ASP A 100 -1.81 7.05 -22.99
C ASP A 100 -2.39 8.25 -23.74
N LEU A 101 -3.35 7.95 -24.61
CA LEU A 101 -4.16 8.93 -25.31
C LEU A 101 -5.63 8.75 -24.89
N MET A 102 -6.18 9.75 -24.20
CA MET A 102 -7.56 9.71 -23.72
C MET A 102 -8.46 10.61 -24.57
N ASP A 103 -9.53 10.07 -25.15
CA ASP A 103 -10.50 10.85 -25.90
C ASP A 103 -11.46 11.67 -25.01
N ALA A 104 -12.29 12.51 -25.62
CA ALA A 104 -13.27 13.34 -24.90
C ALA A 104 -14.33 12.52 -24.12
N LYS A 105 -14.52 11.23 -24.44
CA LYS A 105 -15.43 10.33 -23.73
C LYS A 105 -14.74 9.65 -22.55
N GLY A 106 -13.41 9.66 -22.50
CA GLY A 106 -12.61 8.99 -21.47
C GLY A 106 -12.08 7.63 -21.91
N ASN A 107 -12.21 7.26 -23.19
CA ASN A 107 -11.61 6.03 -23.69
C ASN A 107 -10.10 6.23 -23.85
N VAL A 108 -9.33 5.27 -23.38
CA VAL A 108 -7.85 5.31 -23.40
C VAL A 108 -7.32 4.40 -24.50
N THR A 109 -6.34 4.91 -25.25
CA THR A 109 -5.52 4.13 -26.19
C THR A 109 -4.07 4.22 -25.75
N ASN A 110 -3.46 3.07 -25.45
CA ASN A 110 -2.06 3.00 -25.05
C ASN A 110 -1.13 3.07 -26.27
N VAL A 111 -0.02 3.80 -26.14
CA VAL A 111 1.07 3.91 -27.12
C VAL A 111 2.39 3.50 -26.45
N PRO A 112 2.63 2.20 -26.26
CA PRO A 112 3.76 1.69 -25.46
C PRO A 112 5.09 1.71 -26.21
N ASP A 113 5.12 2.09 -27.49
CA ASP A 113 6.30 2.03 -28.36
C ASP A 113 7.52 2.70 -27.73
N TYR A 114 7.34 3.89 -27.14
CA TYR A 114 8.45 4.59 -26.51
C TYR A 114 8.92 3.88 -25.24
N TYR A 115 8.01 3.40 -24.40
CA TYR A 115 8.33 2.59 -23.21
C TYR A 115 9.10 1.31 -23.59
N LEU A 116 8.58 0.52 -24.52
CA LEU A 116 9.15 -0.77 -24.94
C LEU A 116 10.47 -0.65 -25.71
N LYS A 117 10.76 0.51 -26.30
CA LYS A 117 12.00 0.70 -27.07
C LYS A 117 13.22 0.65 -26.16
N ALA A 118 14.03 -0.40 -26.31
CA ALA A 118 15.37 -0.46 -25.73
C ALA A 118 16.30 0.55 -26.43
N LEU A 119 16.88 1.47 -25.67
CA LEU A 119 17.84 2.47 -26.13
C LEU A 119 19.00 2.55 -25.13
N THR A 120 20.20 2.84 -25.61
CA THR A 120 21.38 3.12 -24.77
C THR A 120 21.40 4.57 -24.27
N SER A 121 20.58 5.45 -24.87
CA SER A 121 20.45 6.86 -24.52
C SER A 121 19.41 7.10 -23.43
N ASP A 122 19.54 8.21 -22.69
CA ASP A 122 18.56 8.66 -21.70
C ASP A 122 17.18 8.93 -22.33
N LYS A 123 16.16 8.20 -21.84
CA LYS A 123 14.76 8.30 -22.29
C LYS A 123 13.90 9.24 -21.46
N THR A 124 14.48 9.92 -20.47
CA THR A 124 13.73 10.84 -19.62
C THR A 124 13.02 11.88 -20.47
N VAL A 125 11.70 11.98 -20.30
CA VAL A 125 10.89 13.05 -20.89
C VAL A 125 10.95 14.27 -19.96
N TYR A 126 11.38 15.41 -20.49
CA TYR A 126 11.50 16.68 -19.75
C TYR A 126 10.28 17.59 -19.95
N SER A 127 9.64 17.51 -21.11
CA SER A 127 8.39 18.24 -21.38
C SER A 127 7.67 17.69 -22.61
N ILE A 128 6.39 18.06 -22.75
CA ILE A 128 5.58 17.79 -23.94
C ILE A 128 5.04 19.09 -24.55
N ASP A 129 5.01 19.18 -25.86
CA ASP A 129 4.57 20.38 -26.60
C ASP A 129 3.66 20.01 -27.79
N MET A 130 2.52 20.68 -27.89
CA MET A 130 1.53 20.40 -28.93
C MET A 130 1.74 21.29 -30.17
N ASN A 131 1.67 20.69 -31.36
CA ASN A 131 1.56 21.44 -32.62
C ASN A 131 0.73 20.66 -33.64
N GLY A 132 -0.39 21.23 -34.07
CA GLY A 132 -1.35 20.53 -34.92
C GLY A 132 -1.82 19.23 -34.26
N ALA A 133 -1.80 18.13 -35.02
CA ALA A 133 -2.15 16.79 -34.53
C ALA A 133 -1.00 16.06 -33.80
N TYR A 134 0.15 16.73 -33.62
CA TYR A 134 1.35 16.12 -33.03
C TYR A 134 1.61 16.62 -31.61
N CYS A 135 2.23 15.74 -30.82
CA CYS A 135 2.85 16.04 -29.54
C CYS A 135 4.35 15.76 -29.67
N TYR A 136 5.18 16.74 -29.33
CA TYR A 136 6.63 16.62 -29.29
C TYR A 136 7.06 16.38 -27.85
N LEU A 137 7.62 15.21 -27.57
CA LEU A 137 8.23 14.90 -26.29
C LEU A 137 9.70 15.34 -26.36
N SER A 138 10.11 16.21 -25.45
CA SER A 138 11.51 16.63 -25.32
C SER A 138 12.22 15.65 -24.37
N THR A 139 13.32 15.04 -24.82
CA THR A 139 13.91 13.87 -24.17
C THR A 139 15.42 14.01 -23.93
N GLY A 140 16.02 13.04 -23.21
CA GLY A 140 17.46 12.93 -22.93
C GLY A 140 18.38 12.86 -24.16
N PHE A 141 17.84 12.59 -25.35
CA PHE A 141 18.64 12.47 -26.57
C PHE A 141 18.21 13.40 -27.70
N GLY A 142 17.12 14.15 -27.55
CA GLY A 142 16.53 14.94 -28.61
C GLY A 142 15.02 15.07 -28.47
N LEU A 143 14.29 14.79 -29.55
CA LEU A 143 12.84 14.89 -29.59
C LEU A 143 12.20 13.59 -30.07
N VAL A 144 11.03 13.26 -29.53
CA VAL A 144 10.15 12.20 -30.06
C VAL A 144 8.85 12.85 -30.51
N LYS A 145 8.45 12.59 -31.76
CA LYS A 145 7.22 13.13 -32.34
C LYS A 145 6.14 12.07 -32.34
N LEU A 146 5.13 12.28 -31.50
CA LEU A 146 3.93 11.46 -31.39
C LEU A 146 2.82 12.03 -32.27
N ASN A 147 2.22 11.22 -33.13
CA ASN A 147 0.97 11.56 -33.81
C ASN A 147 -0.20 11.16 -32.92
N VAL A 148 -0.85 12.16 -32.33
CA VAL A 148 -1.92 11.96 -31.34
C VAL A 148 -3.19 11.42 -32.00
N GLY A 149 -3.47 11.82 -33.24
CA GLY A 149 -4.62 11.33 -34.00
C GLY A 149 -4.49 9.85 -34.36
N LYS A 150 -3.31 9.44 -34.80
CA LYS A 150 -3.02 8.06 -35.23
C LYS A 150 -2.58 7.13 -34.10
N ALA A 151 -2.27 7.67 -32.92
CA ALA A 151 -1.74 6.91 -31.78
C ALA A 151 -0.43 6.16 -32.13
N GLU A 152 0.51 6.84 -32.79
CA GLU A 152 1.79 6.25 -33.21
C GLU A 152 2.95 7.23 -33.01
N ILE A 153 4.14 6.71 -32.68
CA ILE A 153 5.38 7.48 -32.75
C ILE A 153 5.74 7.66 -34.23
N SER A 154 5.64 8.89 -34.75
CA SER A 154 5.93 9.19 -36.15
C SER A 154 7.43 9.27 -36.43
N ASP A 155 8.17 9.98 -35.56
CA ASP A 155 9.60 10.21 -35.75
C ASP A 155 10.32 10.31 -34.40
N SER A 156 11.63 10.09 -34.42
CA SER A 156 12.53 10.40 -33.30
C SER A 156 13.74 11.15 -33.83
N TYR A 157 13.89 12.42 -33.44
CA TYR A 157 14.99 13.29 -33.85
C TYR A 157 16.11 13.19 -32.82
N ASN A 158 17.10 12.35 -33.10
CA ASN A 158 18.24 12.16 -32.21
C ASN A 158 19.30 13.24 -32.43
N LEU A 159 19.37 14.19 -31.49
CA LEU A 159 20.33 15.30 -31.50
C LEU A 159 21.60 14.98 -30.71
N SER A 160 21.63 13.83 -30.01
CA SER A 160 22.73 13.39 -29.14
C SER A 160 22.99 14.30 -27.93
N PHE A 161 21.99 15.09 -27.53
CA PHE A 161 21.99 15.90 -26.31
C PHE A 161 20.58 16.04 -25.73
N PRO A 162 20.42 16.30 -24.43
CA PRO A 162 19.11 16.45 -23.80
C PRO A 162 18.42 17.73 -24.27
N VAL A 163 17.13 17.62 -24.59
CA VAL A 163 16.27 18.76 -24.92
C VAL A 163 15.27 18.95 -23.79
N ASN A 164 15.25 20.13 -23.18
CA ASN A 164 14.35 20.45 -22.08
C ASN A 164 12.96 20.82 -22.59
N TYR A 165 12.87 21.52 -23.72
CA TYR A 165 11.60 21.84 -24.36
C TYR A 165 11.70 22.12 -25.86
N SER A 166 10.57 22.09 -26.55
CA SER A 166 10.47 22.35 -27.99
C SER A 166 9.33 23.31 -28.34
N TYR A 167 9.40 23.90 -29.52
CA TYR A 167 8.28 24.65 -30.08
C TYR A 167 8.44 24.79 -31.59
N ILE A 168 7.34 25.10 -32.26
CA ILE A 168 7.33 25.43 -33.68
C ILE A 168 6.94 26.90 -33.81
N GLU A 169 7.75 27.64 -34.57
CA GLU A 169 7.49 29.05 -34.89
C GLU A 169 7.78 29.27 -36.37
N GLY A 170 6.76 29.75 -37.10
CA GLY A 170 6.83 29.89 -38.55
C GLY A 170 7.13 28.55 -39.24
N SER A 171 8.20 28.51 -40.03
CA SER A 171 8.65 27.34 -40.79
C SER A 171 9.73 26.52 -40.08
N TYR A 172 9.99 26.76 -38.79
CA TYR A 172 11.06 26.12 -38.03
C TYR A 172 10.53 25.38 -36.80
N ILE A 173 11.18 24.27 -36.48
CA ILE A 173 11.12 23.64 -35.17
C ILE A 173 12.34 24.06 -34.36
N TYR A 174 12.14 24.33 -33.07
CA TYR A 174 13.15 24.72 -32.11
C TYR A 174 13.26 23.65 -31.01
N ALA A 175 14.50 23.36 -30.61
CA ALA A 175 14.86 22.45 -29.52
C ALA A 175 15.79 23.19 -28.55
N ALA A 176 15.32 23.43 -27.32
CA ALA A 176 16.06 24.15 -26.31
C ALA A 176 16.71 23.18 -25.32
N SER A 177 18.02 23.28 -25.16
CA SER A 177 18.82 22.45 -24.27
C SER A 177 19.56 23.31 -23.27
N GLN A 178 19.46 23.03 -21.98
CA GLN A 178 20.18 23.76 -20.95
C GLN A 178 21.70 23.63 -21.11
N SER A 179 22.19 22.49 -21.60
CA SER A 179 23.62 22.22 -21.81
C SER A 179 24.13 22.66 -23.18
N ASN A 180 23.27 22.71 -24.21
CA ASN A 180 23.71 22.93 -25.60
C ASN A 180 23.16 24.23 -26.21
N GLY A 181 22.22 24.92 -25.56
CA GLY A 181 21.57 26.12 -26.07
C GLY A 181 20.36 25.82 -26.97
N LEU A 182 19.97 26.81 -27.78
CA LEU A 182 18.79 26.75 -28.64
C LEU A 182 19.18 26.32 -30.06
N TYR A 183 18.64 25.20 -30.51
CA TYR A 183 18.78 24.70 -31.87
C TYR A 183 17.49 24.88 -32.66
N ARG A 184 17.59 25.02 -33.97
CA ARG A 184 16.45 24.97 -34.88
C ARG A 184 16.74 24.23 -36.19
N ALA A 185 15.70 23.71 -36.81
CA ALA A 185 15.74 23.16 -38.17
C ALA A 185 14.50 23.59 -38.97
N PRO A 186 14.62 23.84 -40.30
CA PRO A 186 13.44 24.10 -41.12
C PRO A 186 12.56 22.85 -41.23
N LEU A 187 11.25 22.99 -41.07
CA LEU A 187 10.28 21.89 -41.13
C LEU A 187 10.25 21.18 -42.49
N THR A 188 10.75 21.82 -43.55
CA THR A 188 10.84 21.27 -44.91
C THR A 188 12.09 20.41 -45.14
N THR A 189 13.01 20.35 -44.17
CA THR A 189 14.25 19.54 -44.28
C THR A 189 14.06 18.16 -43.65
N ASN A 190 15.03 17.26 -43.86
CA ASN A 190 15.05 15.98 -43.18
C ASN A 190 15.45 16.19 -41.70
N LEU A 191 14.46 16.29 -40.82
CA LEU A 191 14.66 16.50 -39.38
C LEU A 191 15.36 15.33 -38.67
N LEU A 192 15.43 14.14 -39.29
CA LEU A 192 16.17 12.99 -38.77
C LEU A 192 17.70 13.16 -38.91
N ASP A 193 18.15 13.99 -39.86
CA ASP A 193 19.56 14.32 -40.01
C ASP A 193 19.92 15.47 -39.08
N LYS A 194 20.68 15.15 -38.02
CA LYS A 194 21.14 16.12 -37.03
C LYS A 194 21.92 17.29 -37.64
N ASN A 195 22.52 17.14 -38.82
CA ASN A 195 23.27 18.21 -39.48
C ASN A 195 22.36 19.33 -40.01
N ASN A 196 21.05 19.08 -40.15
CA ASN A 196 20.07 20.12 -40.51
C ASN A 196 19.67 21.00 -39.31
N TRP A 197 20.11 20.65 -38.10
CA TRP A 197 19.86 21.42 -36.88
C TRP A 197 21.01 22.38 -36.62
N THR A 198 20.68 23.65 -36.46
CA THR A 198 21.66 24.73 -36.27
C THR A 198 21.44 25.41 -34.94
N GLN A 199 22.52 25.67 -34.20
CA GLN A 199 22.46 26.45 -32.97
C GLN A 199 22.23 27.92 -33.33
N VAL A 200 21.23 28.53 -32.70
CA VAL A 200 20.78 29.89 -33.00
C VAL A 200 20.70 30.80 -31.78
N GLY A 201 21.01 30.28 -30.58
CA GLY A 201 21.04 31.08 -29.37
C GLY A 201 21.40 30.26 -28.13
N GLY A 202 21.44 30.94 -26.98
CA GLY A 202 21.55 30.29 -25.67
C GLY A 202 20.24 29.69 -25.19
N TYR A 203 20.31 28.89 -24.12
CA TYR A 203 19.12 28.41 -23.43
C TYR A 203 18.41 29.56 -22.74
N VAL A 204 17.08 29.58 -22.84
CA VAL A 204 16.22 30.46 -22.06
C VAL A 204 15.23 29.58 -21.34
N GLU A 205 15.05 29.77 -20.03
CA GLU A 205 14.04 29.02 -19.29
C GLU A 205 12.64 29.39 -19.80
N ARG A 206 11.79 28.37 -20.03
CA ARG A 206 10.41 28.56 -20.47
C ARG A 206 9.45 28.06 -19.38
N PRO A 207 9.11 28.90 -18.40
CA PRO A 207 8.18 28.51 -17.35
C PRO A 207 6.79 28.25 -17.96
N LYS A 208 6.21 27.08 -17.66
CA LYS A 208 4.81 26.79 -17.99
C LYS A 208 3.93 27.30 -16.84
N THR A 209 2.98 28.17 -17.16
CA THR A 209 2.01 28.68 -16.18
C THR A 209 0.66 28.03 -16.46
N MET A 210 0.09 27.41 -15.44
CA MET A 210 -1.26 26.86 -15.49
C MET A 210 -2.29 27.99 -15.56
N ASP A 211 -3.36 27.80 -16.33
CA ASP A 211 -4.44 28.78 -16.39
C ASP A 211 -5.07 28.98 -15.00
N ALA A 212 -5.11 30.24 -14.54
CA ALA A 212 -5.55 30.58 -13.20
C ALA A 212 -7.04 30.28 -12.96
N ASN A 213 -7.90 30.40 -13.98
CA ASN A 213 -9.32 30.09 -13.87
C ASN A 213 -9.53 28.58 -13.77
N LEU A 214 -8.80 27.80 -14.57
CA LEU A 214 -8.84 26.34 -14.51
C LEU A 214 -8.34 25.83 -13.15
N LEU A 215 -7.24 26.38 -12.64
CA LEU A 215 -6.74 26.06 -11.31
C LEU A 215 -7.75 26.38 -10.22
N ASN A 216 -8.33 27.58 -10.23
CA ASN A 216 -9.33 27.98 -9.24
C ASN A 216 -10.56 27.08 -9.28
N GLN A 217 -10.99 26.64 -10.47
CA GLN A 217 -12.07 25.68 -10.61
C GLN A 217 -11.68 24.32 -10.02
N ALA A 218 -10.51 23.78 -10.36
CA ALA A 218 -10.03 22.49 -9.86
C ALA A 218 -9.91 22.46 -8.32
N LYS A 219 -9.50 23.56 -7.69
CA LYS A 219 -9.42 23.69 -6.22
C LYS A 219 -10.77 23.55 -5.49
N THR A 220 -11.89 23.69 -6.18
CA THR A 220 -13.23 23.52 -5.60
C THR A 220 -13.74 22.08 -5.65
N LEU A 221 -13.04 21.19 -6.37
CA LEU A 221 -13.46 19.82 -6.60
C LEU A 221 -12.96 18.90 -5.48
N ASN A 222 -13.74 17.85 -5.20
CA ASN A 222 -13.39 16.83 -4.23
C ASN A 222 -13.56 15.43 -4.85
N PRO A 223 -12.53 14.89 -5.52
CA PRO A 223 -12.54 13.52 -6.04
C PRO A 223 -12.49 12.45 -4.94
N GLY A 224 -12.28 12.82 -3.67
CA GLY A 224 -12.05 11.91 -2.55
C GLY A 224 -10.60 11.39 -2.51
N GLY A 225 -10.41 10.29 -1.77
CA GLY A 225 -9.10 9.64 -1.62
C GLY A 225 -8.25 10.16 -0.46
N PRO A 226 -7.11 9.50 -0.18
CA PRO A 226 -6.13 9.96 0.80
C PRO A 226 -5.53 11.31 0.40
N LYS A 227 -4.97 12.02 1.36
CA LYS A 227 -4.23 13.25 1.09
C LYS A 227 -2.83 12.97 0.55
N TYR A 228 -2.15 11.95 1.05
CA TYR A 228 -0.80 11.55 0.67
C TYR A 228 -0.78 10.13 0.11
N ASN A 229 -0.01 9.92 -0.96
CA ASN A 229 0.23 8.61 -1.58
C ASN A 229 1.30 7.77 -0.85
N GLY A 230 1.76 8.21 0.32
CA GLY A 230 2.64 7.43 1.18
C GLY A 230 1.85 6.51 2.10
N PHE A 231 2.25 5.25 2.21
CA PHE A 231 1.63 4.22 3.06
C PHE A 231 2.68 3.32 3.68
N VAL A 232 3.68 3.95 4.32
CA VAL A 232 4.83 3.28 4.93
C VAL A 232 4.41 2.35 6.07
N TYR A 233 3.41 2.77 6.84
CA TYR A 233 2.79 1.94 7.86
C TYR A 233 1.28 2.06 7.79
N ILE A 234 0.61 0.91 7.75
CA ILE A 234 -0.85 0.79 7.78
C ILE A 234 -1.27 -0.20 8.87
N GLN A 235 -2.38 0.09 9.53
CA GLN A 235 -2.98 -0.81 10.52
C GLN A 235 -4.51 -0.79 10.37
N TYR A 236 -5.12 -1.97 10.30
CA TYR A 236 -6.57 -2.11 10.32
C TYR A 236 -7.04 -2.53 11.72
N LEU A 237 -7.82 -1.68 12.38
CA LEU A 237 -8.35 -1.93 13.72
C LEU A 237 -9.64 -1.13 13.91
N ASN A 238 -10.57 -1.60 14.74
CA ASN A 238 -11.79 -0.85 15.09
C ASN A 238 -12.58 -0.37 13.85
N ASN A 239 -12.68 -1.21 12.81
CA ASN A 239 -13.32 -0.92 11.53
C ASN A 239 -12.76 0.32 10.80
N ARG A 240 -11.47 0.60 10.99
CA ARG A 240 -10.76 1.73 10.40
C ARG A 240 -9.39 1.28 9.91
N LEU A 241 -8.97 1.83 8.77
CA LEU A 241 -7.58 1.75 8.34
C LEU A 241 -6.88 3.04 8.74
N TYR A 242 -5.89 2.93 9.63
CA TYR A 242 -5.01 4.02 10.05
C TYR A 242 -3.74 3.97 9.21
N THR A 243 -3.30 5.11 8.67
CA THR A 243 -2.09 5.18 7.85
C THR A 243 -1.23 6.39 8.19
N VAL A 244 0.08 6.21 8.03
CA VAL A 244 1.08 7.30 8.08
C VAL A 244 1.97 7.24 6.84
N PRO A 245 2.34 8.39 6.25
CA PRO A 245 2.83 8.39 4.87
C PRO A 245 4.35 8.35 4.71
N GLY A 246 5.10 8.71 5.74
CA GLY A 246 6.51 9.05 5.58
C GLY A 246 7.46 7.97 6.09
N MET A 247 8.71 8.05 5.66
CA MET A 247 9.77 7.16 6.12
C MET A 247 11.02 7.98 6.42
N PHE A 248 11.59 7.75 7.59
CA PHE A 248 12.98 8.01 7.89
C PHE A 248 13.58 6.72 8.44
N LYS A 249 14.66 6.22 7.83
CA LYS A 249 15.43 5.08 8.35
C LYS A 249 16.90 5.45 8.32
N SER A 250 17.51 5.51 9.50
CA SER A 250 18.93 5.85 9.64
C SER A 250 19.80 4.89 8.82
N GLY A 251 20.72 5.43 8.02
CA GLY A 251 21.57 4.64 7.11
C GLY A 251 20.92 4.19 5.80
N TYR A 252 19.61 4.42 5.59
CA TYR A 252 18.90 4.05 4.35
C TYR A 252 18.42 5.27 3.57
N GLY A 253 17.72 6.20 4.23
CA GLY A 253 17.19 7.40 3.58
C GLY A 253 15.95 7.97 4.25
N ASP A 254 15.45 9.06 3.70
CA ASP A 254 14.25 9.74 4.13
C ASP A 254 13.38 10.18 2.97
N SER A 255 12.07 10.31 3.24
CA SER A 255 11.10 10.75 2.24
C SER A 255 10.88 12.27 2.26
N ASN A 256 11.23 12.93 3.37
CA ASN A 256 10.85 14.31 3.68
C ASN A 256 9.34 14.57 3.47
N THR A 257 8.52 13.55 3.75
CA THR A 257 7.08 13.66 3.61
C THR A 257 6.52 14.39 4.82
N PRO A 258 5.60 15.37 4.64
CA PRO A 258 4.85 15.94 5.76
C PRO A 258 4.27 14.85 6.65
N GLY A 259 4.45 14.99 7.96
CA GLY A 259 3.79 14.14 8.93
C GLY A 259 2.28 14.23 8.76
N ALA A 260 1.61 13.09 8.83
CA ALA A 260 0.16 13.00 8.73
C ALA A 260 -0.35 11.68 9.30
N VAL A 261 -1.61 11.71 9.76
CA VAL A 261 -2.40 10.50 10.05
C VAL A 261 -3.63 10.55 9.17
N GLN A 262 -3.80 9.55 8.32
CA GLN A 262 -4.93 9.43 7.42
C GLN A 262 -5.78 8.23 7.82
N ILE A 263 -7.08 8.43 7.97
CA ILE A 263 -8.02 7.40 8.41
C ILE A 263 -9.02 7.15 7.29
N LEU A 264 -9.11 5.90 6.85
CA LEU A 264 -10.23 5.42 6.04
C LEU A 264 -11.25 4.73 6.95
N HIS A 265 -12.48 5.27 6.95
CA HIS A 265 -13.61 4.74 7.72
C HIS A 265 -14.88 4.88 6.89
N ASP A 266 -15.64 3.79 6.74
CA ASP A 266 -16.89 3.76 5.96
C ASP A 266 -16.78 4.33 4.53
N GLY A 267 -15.61 4.13 3.91
CA GLY A 267 -15.32 4.62 2.55
C GLY A 267 -14.81 6.05 2.46
N GLU A 268 -14.83 6.79 3.57
CA GLU A 268 -14.42 8.19 3.64
C GLU A 268 -13.01 8.36 4.22
N TRP A 269 -12.24 9.27 3.65
CA TRP A 269 -10.91 9.63 4.13
C TRP A 269 -10.97 10.87 5.01
N THR A 270 -10.35 10.81 6.17
CA THR A 270 -10.15 11.95 7.08
C THR A 270 -8.70 12.05 7.50
N ASN A 271 -8.25 13.25 7.85
CA ASN A 271 -6.89 13.50 8.33
C ASN A 271 -6.96 14.07 9.75
N TYR A 272 -6.01 13.68 10.59
CA TYR A 272 -5.82 14.34 11.88
C TYR A 272 -5.20 15.72 11.68
N GLN A 273 -5.14 16.52 12.75
CA GLN A 273 -4.60 17.86 12.72
C GLN A 273 -3.18 17.91 12.13
N GLU A 274 -3.01 18.70 11.09
CA GLU A 274 -1.74 18.91 10.40
C GLU A 274 -1.11 20.28 10.77
N ASN A 275 -0.03 20.66 10.08
CA ASN A 275 0.72 21.90 10.30
C ASN A 275 1.26 22.04 11.74
N LEU A 276 1.64 20.90 12.33
CA LEU A 276 2.08 20.85 13.73
C LEU A 276 3.41 21.56 13.95
N SER A 277 4.23 21.77 12.91
CA SER A 277 5.50 22.48 13.03
C SER A 277 5.36 23.88 13.62
N LEU A 278 4.25 24.59 13.31
CA LEU A 278 3.96 25.91 13.87
C LEU A 278 3.63 25.87 15.37
N LYS A 279 3.14 24.74 15.87
CA LYS A 279 2.79 24.54 17.28
C LYS A 279 3.96 24.01 18.10
N THR A 280 4.71 23.06 17.54
CA THR A 280 5.81 22.37 18.24
C THR A 280 7.13 23.10 18.12
N GLY A 281 7.31 23.94 17.09
CA GLY A 281 8.58 24.61 16.78
C GLY A 281 9.61 23.71 16.08
N TYR A 282 9.23 22.49 15.70
CA TYR A 282 10.08 21.50 15.01
C TYR A 282 9.37 20.96 13.79
N ASP A 283 10.13 20.44 12.83
CA ASP A 283 9.54 19.89 11.62
C ASP A 283 8.62 18.70 11.95
N TYR A 284 7.40 18.66 11.40
CA TYR A 284 6.53 17.49 11.47
C TYR A 284 6.67 16.71 10.17
N LEU A 285 7.62 15.78 10.15
CA LEU A 285 8.03 15.02 8.95
C LEU A 285 8.19 13.53 9.26
N ASP A 286 8.02 12.73 8.20
CA ASP A 286 8.43 11.33 8.11
C ASP A 286 7.84 10.43 9.21
N ASN A 287 6.52 10.49 9.41
CA ASN A 287 5.84 9.55 10.31
C ASN A 287 5.77 8.16 9.70
N ASN A 288 6.36 7.18 10.39
CA ASN A 288 6.58 5.82 9.89
C ASN A 288 5.97 4.73 10.80
N VAL A 289 5.35 5.10 11.92
CA VAL A 289 4.69 4.16 12.85
C VAL A 289 3.56 4.85 13.59
N LEU A 290 2.52 4.09 13.94
CA LEU A 290 1.44 4.54 14.81
C LEU A 290 1.00 3.41 15.75
N ALA A 291 0.35 3.77 16.85
CA ALA A 291 -0.35 2.84 17.73
C ALA A 291 -1.69 3.43 18.18
N VAL A 292 -2.75 2.63 18.14
CA VAL A 292 -4.11 3.01 18.53
C VAL A 292 -4.40 2.43 19.92
N ASP A 293 -4.93 3.26 20.83
CA ASP A 293 -5.29 2.80 22.18
C ASP A 293 -6.38 1.73 22.09
N PRO A 294 -6.18 0.53 22.68
CA PRO A 294 -7.16 -0.55 22.63
C PRO A 294 -8.50 -0.21 23.29
N ARG A 295 -8.54 0.83 24.13
CA ARG A 295 -9.74 1.29 24.86
C ARG A 295 -10.47 2.43 24.15
N ASN A 296 -9.81 3.10 23.21
CA ASN A 296 -10.37 4.26 22.51
C ASN A 296 -9.77 4.41 21.10
N ALA A 297 -10.56 4.10 20.08
CA ALA A 297 -10.17 4.20 18.68
C ALA A 297 -9.83 5.64 18.21
N ASN A 298 -10.17 6.67 18.97
CA ASN A 298 -9.82 8.07 18.66
C ASN A 298 -8.55 8.55 19.38
N HIS A 299 -7.91 7.70 20.18
CA HIS A 299 -6.67 8.00 20.90
C HIS A 299 -5.52 7.27 20.19
N VAL A 300 -4.65 8.04 19.53
CA VAL A 300 -3.62 7.50 18.63
C VAL A 300 -2.29 8.17 18.91
N PHE A 301 -1.24 7.37 18.99
CA PHE A 301 0.14 7.85 19.06
C PHE A 301 0.84 7.61 17.74
N VAL A 302 1.74 8.53 17.37
CA VAL A 302 2.44 8.53 16.09
C VAL A 302 3.91 8.83 16.31
N GLY A 303 4.76 8.00 15.71
CA GLY A 303 6.22 8.13 15.71
C GLY A 303 6.76 8.49 14.33
N GLY A 304 8.08 8.52 14.20
CA GLY A 304 8.80 8.96 13.01
C GLY A 304 10.10 9.65 13.36
N ARG A 305 10.52 10.58 12.51
CA ARG A 305 11.80 11.31 12.68
C ARG A 305 11.81 12.28 13.86
N THR A 306 10.66 12.83 14.23
CA THR A 306 10.58 14.08 15.01
C THR A 306 9.85 13.94 16.34
N GLY A 307 10.09 12.84 17.05
CA GLY A 307 9.51 12.58 18.37
C GLY A 307 8.15 11.88 18.31
N LEU A 308 7.46 11.89 19.45
CA LEU A 308 6.20 11.17 19.65
C LEU A 308 5.04 12.16 19.75
N TYR A 309 4.03 11.97 18.90
CA TYR A 309 2.83 12.79 18.85
C TYR A 309 1.64 12.01 19.38
N GLU A 310 0.88 12.60 20.29
CA GLU A 310 -0.34 12.03 20.85
C GLU A 310 -1.55 12.80 20.31
N PHE A 311 -2.48 12.08 19.70
CA PHE A 311 -3.72 12.62 19.18
C PHE A 311 -4.92 12.07 19.95
N LEU A 312 -5.88 12.94 20.22
CA LEU A 312 -7.19 12.57 20.74
C LEU A 312 -8.27 13.26 19.87
N ASP A 313 -9.21 12.48 19.37
CA ASP A 313 -10.29 12.96 18.48
C ASP A 313 -9.74 13.75 17.28
N GLY A 314 -8.62 13.26 16.74
CA GLY A 314 -7.92 13.85 15.60
C GLY A 314 -7.23 15.20 15.87
N GLN A 315 -7.16 15.66 17.12
CA GLN A 315 -6.41 16.86 17.51
C GLN A 315 -5.15 16.50 18.27
N LEU A 316 -4.09 17.29 18.10
CA LEU A 316 -2.87 17.11 18.89
C LEU A 316 -3.20 17.36 20.37
N LYS A 317 -2.98 16.34 21.20
CA LYS A 317 -3.14 16.37 22.65
C LYS A 317 -1.83 16.63 23.36
N ALA A 318 -0.75 15.94 22.95
CA ALA A 318 0.58 16.12 23.51
C ALA A 318 1.68 15.85 22.47
N TYR A 319 2.86 16.41 22.72
CA TYR A 319 4.06 16.17 21.93
C TYR A 319 5.23 15.91 22.88
N TYR A 320 5.87 14.76 22.71
CA TYR A 320 7.01 14.32 23.52
C TYR A 320 8.28 14.33 22.68
N ASN A 321 9.32 14.94 23.23
CA ASN A 321 10.63 15.09 22.61
C ASN A 321 11.73 14.98 23.68
N LYS A 322 12.98 15.26 23.31
CA LYS A 322 14.11 15.05 24.22
C LYS A 322 14.20 16.04 25.38
N ASP A 323 13.46 17.15 25.30
CA ASP A 323 13.52 18.23 26.29
C ASP A 323 12.41 18.13 27.34
N ASN A 324 11.35 17.35 27.08
CA ASN A 324 10.19 17.23 27.96
C ASN A 324 9.83 15.79 28.35
N SER A 325 10.66 14.80 28.00
CA SER A 325 10.41 13.38 28.27
C SER A 325 11.71 12.60 28.45
N LEU A 326 11.64 11.26 28.58
CA LEU A 326 12.83 10.39 28.60
C LEU A 326 13.38 10.08 27.20
N LEU A 327 12.73 10.56 26.14
CA LEU A 327 13.22 10.42 24.77
C LEU A 327 14.58 11.12 24.59
N GLN A 328 15.34 10.69 23.59
CA GLN A 328 16.63 11.26 23.25
C GLN A 328 16.77 11.49 21.75
N GLY A 329 17.60 12.46 21.39
CA GLY A 329 18.03 12.63 20.00
C GLY A 329 18.90 11.47 19.54
N ALA A 330 18.87 11.18 18.24
CA ALA A 330 19.75 10.20 17.64
C ALA A 330 21.22 10.61 17.76
N MET A 331 22.11 9.63 17.91
CA MET A 331 23.55 9.81 17.95
C MET A 331 24.13 9.68 16.54
N ASP A 332 24.69 10.77 16.00
CA ASP A 332 25.44 10.79 14.75
C ASP A 332 26.91 11.13 15.02
N ARG A 333 27.82 10.23 14.65
CA ARG A 333 29.29 10.40 14.81
C ARG A 333 29.70 10.91 16.20
N GLY A 334 29.08 10.37 17.25
CA GLY A 334 29.37 10.70 18.65
C GLY A 334 28.68 11.98 19.17
N ARG A 335 27.83 12.62 18.35
CA ARG A 335 27.04 13.80 18.73
C ARG A 335 25.56 13.45 18.80
N GLU A 336 24.89 13.86 19.89
CA GLU A 336 23.43 13.82 19.98
C GLU A 336 22.81 14.93 19.11
N LEU A 337 21.86 14.55 18.26
CA LEU A 337 21.10 15.46 17.40
C LEU A 337 19.95 16.14 18.17
N GLY A 338 19.32 17.14 17.54
CA GLY A 338 18.19 17.89 18.10
C GLY A 338 16.83 17.20 17.90
N ASN A 339 15.74 17.89 18.28
CA ASN A 339 14.36 17.35 18.20
C ASN A 339 13.86 17.05 16.78
N ASN A 340 14.56 17.51 15.74
CA ASN A 340 14.31 17.09 14.36
C ASN A 340 14.77 15.64 14.06
N TYR A 341 15.42 14.97 15.02
CA TYR A 341 15.93 13.60 14.95
C TYR A 341 15.77 12.86 16.29
N VAL A 342 14.55 12.84 16.82
CA VAL A 342 14.15 11.96 17.94
C VAL A 342 13.38 10.81 17.31
N LEU A 343 14.09 9.73 17.02
CA LEU A 343 13.61 8.65 16.15
C LEU A 343 12.73 7.69 16.92
N ILE A 344 11.45 7.61 16.54
CA ILE A 344 10.45 6.72 17.14
C ILE A 344 9.98 5.75 16.06
N ASP A 345 10.55 4.53 16.02
CA ASP A 345 10.34 3.58 14.92
C ASP A 345 9.52 2.34 15.32
N GLY A 346 9.07 2.28 16.59
CA GLY A 346 8.22 1.22 17.10
C GLY A 346 7.29 1.71 18.21
N LEU A 347 5.99 1.44 18.05
CA LEU A 347 4.96 1.76 19.02
C LEU A 347 4.01 0.57 19.14
N CYS A 348 3.64 0.19 20.36
CA CYS A 348 2.64 -0.84 20.59
C CYS A 348 1.96 -0.63 21.95
N PHE A 349 0.65 -0.80 22.03
CA PHE A 349 -0.04 -0.83 23.32
C PHE A 349 0.00 -2.23 23.93
N ASP A 350 0.19 -2.31 25.24
CA ASP A 350 -0.13 -3.52 25.98
C ASP A 350 -1.65 -3.65 26.24
N ASN A 351 -2.06 -4.80 26.74
CA ASN A 351 -3.48 -5.15 26.95
C ASN A 351 -4.18 -4.32 28.04
N ILE A 352 -3.44 -3.60 28.89
CA ILE A 352 -4.00 -2.69 29.91
C ILE A 352 -3.89 -1.21 29.51
N GLY A 353 -3.35 -0.95 28.31
CA GLY A 353 -3.32 0.35 27.67
C GLY A 353 -2.15 1.24 28.10
N ASN A 354 -1.00 0.67 28.43
CA ASN A 354 0.27 1.40 28.42
C ASN A 354 0.88 1.35 27.01
N LEU A 355 1.47 2.45 26.58
CA LEU A 355 2.17 2.53 25.31
C LEU A 355 3.64 2.16 25.50
N TRP A 356 4.12 1.18 24.74
CA TRP A 356 5.53 0.84 24.62
C TRP A 356 6.13 1.54 23.41
N ILE A 357 7.35 2.04 23.56
CA ILE A 357 8.02 2.94 22.62
C ILE A 357 9.45 2.45 22.38
N LEU A 358 9.84 2.32 21.11
CA LEU A 358 11.24 2.18 20.69
C LEU A 358 11.77 3.54 20.24
N ASN A 359 12.82 4.01 20.93
CA ASN A 359 13.56 5.21 20.55
C ASN A 359 14.91 4.78 19.97
N SER A 360 15.04 4.89 18.65
CA SER A 360 16.20 4.38 17.90
C SER A 360 17.43 5.26 18.04
N GLN A 361 18.61 4.66 17.90
CA GLN A 361 19.90 5.33 17.77
C GLN A 361 20.28 6.25 18.94
N THR A 362 19.76 6.00 20.15
CA THR A 362 20.06 6.83 21.33
C THR A 362 21.30 6.34 22.08
N SER A 363 21.80 7.15 23.01
CA SER A 363 22.96 6.81 23.85
C SER A 363 22.62 6.08 25.16
N ARG A 364 21.34 6.03 25.55
CA ARG A 364 20.92 5.45 26.86
C ARG A 364 19.60 4.70 26.78
N GLU A 365 18.53 5.39 26.37
CA GLU A 365 17.16 4.87 26.47
C GLU A 365 16.61 4.49 25.10
N ASN A 366 16.31 3.21 24.89
CA ASN A 366 15.79 2.66 23.63
C ASN A 366 14.44 1.96 23.78
N LEU A 367 14.13 1.42 24.96
CA LEU A 367 12.87 0.77 25.26
C LEU A 367 12.20 1.49 26.42
N LEU A 368 11.07 2.11 26.14
CA LEU A 368 10.34 2.95 27.09
C LEU A 368 8.89 2.49 27.17
N ARG A 369 8.25 2.79 28.30
CA ARG A 369 6.80 2.65 28.49
C ARG A 369 6.23 3.97 28.97
N LEU A 370 5.17 4.45 28.33
CA LEU A 370 4.32 5.53 28.78
C LEU A 370 3.04 4.92 29.38
N SER A 371 2.88 5.03 30.69
CA SER A 371 1.66 4.57 31.37
C SER A 371 0.49 5.52 31.15
N ALA A 372 -0.73 5.02 31.40
CA ALA A 372 -1.96 5.77 31.18
C ALA A 372 -2.08 7.08 32.00
N ASP A 373 -1.32 7.21 33.09
CA ASP A 373 -1.19 8.42 33.91
C ASP A 373 -0.17 9.43 33.36
N GLY A 374 0.49 9.12 32.23
CA GLY A 374 1.47 9.98 31.58
C GLY A 374 2.91 9.80 32.07
N GLN A 375 3.19 8.82 32.95
CA GLN A 375 4.57 8.56 33.40
C GLN A 375 5.35 7.74 32.35
N MET A 376 6.49 8.27 31.91
CA MET A 376 7.43 7.55 31.05
C MET A 376 8.50 6.84 31.90
N THR A 377 8.72 5.55 31.67
CA THR A 377 9.71 4.71 32.38
C THR A 377 10.58 3.96 31.39
N SER A 378 11.88 3.85 31.66
CA SER A 378 12.80 3.06 30.82
C SER A 378 12.93 1.61 31.26
N PHE A 379 13.03 0.74 30.27
CA PHE A 379 13.31 -0.69 30.37
C PHE A 379 14.50 -1.09 29.50
N SER A 380 15.32 -0.11 29.10
CA SER A 380 16.47 -0.31 28.22
C SER A 380 17.52 -1.22 28.85
N LYS A 381 18.17 -2.04 28.02
CA LYS A 381 19.19 -3.01 28.44
C LYS A 381 20.48 -2.81 27.67
N PRO A 382 21.66 -3.15 28.25
CA PRO A 382 22.93 -3.07 27.54
C PRO A 382 22.97 -3.85 26.23
N SER A 383 22.21 -4.95 26.11
CA SER A 383 22.13 -5.76 24.89
C SER A 383 21.29 -5.13 23.77
N LEU A 384 20.75 -3.92 23.95
CA LEU A 384 20.20 -3.09 22.87
C LEU A 384 21.25 -2.15 22.26
N MET A 385 22.44 -2.07 22.88
CA MET A 385 23.48 -1.12 22.54
C MET A 385 24.63 -1.80 21.79
N LYS A 386 25.08 -1.18 20.70
CA LYS A 386 26.32 -1.52 20.01
C LYS A 386 27.25 -0.30 20.02
N ASN A 387 28.46 -0.46 20.54
CA ASN A 387 29.45 0.63 20.66
C ASN A 387 28.90 1.89 21.37
N GLY A 388 28.04 1.70 22.37
CA GLY A 388 27.45 2.81 23.16
C GLY A 388 26.30 3.55 22.48
N VAL A 389 25.77 3.04 21.36
CA VAL A 389 24.59 3.57 20.68
C VAL A 389 23.57 2.45 20.49
N GLY A 390 22.29 2.73 20.75
CA GLY A 390 21.20 1.78 20.53
C GLY A 390 20.98 1.45 19.06
N GLY A 391 20.24 0.38 18.78
CA GLY A 391 19.87 -0.01 17.41
C GLY A 391 19.35 1.16 16.57
N SER A 392 19.84 1.29 15.34
CA SER A 392 19.55 2.42 14.44
C SER A 392 18.12 2.45 13.91
N VAL A 393 17.45 1.29 13.83
CA VAL A 393 16.09 1.14 13.29
C VAL A 393 15.36 0.07 14.12
N LEU A 394 15.06 0.40 15.38
CA LEU A 394 14.33 -0.49 16.28
C LEU A 394 12.84 -0.46 15.96
N THR A 395 12.33 -1.51 15.33
CA THR A 395 11.00 -1.52 14.71
C THR A 395 10.25 -2.84 14.88
N SER A 396 9.07 -2.93 14.26
CA SER A 396 8.17 -4.10 14.28
C SER A 396 7.82 -4.55 15.71
N MET A 397 7.45 -3.58 16.55
CA MET A 397 7.06 -3.87 17.92
C MET A 397 5.68 -4.55 17.98
N VAL A 398 5.61 -5.73 18.60
CA VAL A 398 4.36 -6.49 18.75
C VAL A 398 4.36 -7.35 20.01
N PHE A 399 3.22 -7.43 20.70
CA PHE A 399 3.02 -8.36 21.81
C PHE A 399 2.60 -9.75 21.31
N ASP A 400 3.16 -10.80 21.92
CA ASP A 400 2.63 -12.15 21.79
C ASP A 400 1.44 -12.39 22.73
N ASN A 401 0.77 -13.54 22.57
CA ASN A 401 -0.38 -13.93 23.39
C ASN A 401 -0.05 -14.17 24.88
N ARG A 402 1.23 -14.10 25.27
CA ARG A 402 1.72 -14.23 26.66
C ARG A 402 2.18 -12.89 27.22
N ASN A 403 1.86 -11.78 26.55
CA ASN A 403 2.24 -10.41 26.89
C ASN A 403 3.76 -10.19 26.94
N ASN A 404 4.52 -10.92 26.12
CA ASN A 404 5.92 -10.63 25.89
C ASN A 404 6.06 -9.85 24.58
N LEU A 405 7.03 -8.94 24.56
CA LEU A 405 7.22 -7.99 23.49
C LEU A 405 8.31 -8.48 22.53
N TRP A 406 8.00 -8.50 21.24
CA TRP A 406 8.93 -8.75 20.15
C TRP A 406 9.22 -7.46 19.40
N PHE A 407 10.44 -7.32 18.91
CA PHE A 407 10.86 -6.27 17.98
C PHE A 407 12.20 -6.65 17.35
N CYS A 408 12.60 -5.95 16.30
CA CYS A 408 13.90 -6.17 15.64
C CYS A 408 14.66 -4.86 15.44
N ASN A 409 15.96 -4.97 15.15
CA ASN A 409 16.74 -3.88 14.57
C ASN A 409 16.93 -4.13 13.07
N ASP A 410 16.19 -3.37 12.26
CA ASP A 410 16.21 -3.40 10.79
C ASP A 410 17.40 -2.57 10.26
N HIS A 411 18.62 -2.99 10.61
CA HIS A 411 19.83 -2.30 10.18
C HIS A 411 21.01 -3.26 10.02
N TRP A 412 21.69 -3.16 8.87
CA TRP A 412 22.82 -4.02 8.46
C TRP A 412 24.02 -3.99 9.43
N ASP A 413 24.26 -2.88 10.13
CA ASP A 413 25.36 -2.83 11.10
C ASP A 413 25.07 -3.70 12.34
N TYR A 414 23.82 -3.82 12.77
CA TYR A 414 23.47 -4.55 13.99
C TYR A 414 22.17 -5.35 13.82
N PRO A 415 22.15 -6.35 12.91
CA PRO A 415 20.95 -7.15 12.68
C PRO A 415 20.63 -7.96 13.94
N ALA A 416 19.46 -7.73 14.51
CA ALA A 416 19.06 -8.36 15.76
C ALA A 416 17.55 -8.53 15.86
N LEU A 417 17.13 -9.65 16.46
CA LEU A 417 15.76 -9.86 16.95
C LEU A 417 15.79 -9.81 18.47
N PHE A 418 14.76 -9.23 19.08
CA PHE A 418 14.66 -9.07 20.52
C PHE A 418 13.34 -9.63 21.05
N TYR A 419 13.43 -10.23 22.24
CA TYR A 419 12.30 -10.74 23.01
C TYR A 419 12.38 -10.22 24.44
N TYR A 420 11.48 -9.31 24.79
CA TYR A 420 11.42 -8.68 26.09
C TYR A 420 10.24 -9.22 26.91
N GLN A 421 10.49 -9.52 28.17
CA GLN A 421 9.53 -10.08 29.10
C GLN A 421 9.23 -9.06 30.20
N PRO A 422 8.16 -8.25 30.09
CA PRO A 422 7.85 -7.22 31.08
C PRO A 422 7.70 -7.76 32.51
N ALA A 423 7.18 -8.98 32.65
CA ALA A 423 6.96 -9.60 33.96
C ALA A 423 8.24 -9.89 34.75
N THR A 424 9.35 -10.15 34.06
CA THR A 424 10.65 -10.48 34.68
C THR A 424 11.74 -9.45 34.38
N ASP A 425 11.39 -8.39 33.63
CA ASP A 425 12.30 -7.38 33.12
C ASP A 425 13.53 -7.97 32.41
N LYS A 426 13.32 -9.09 31.70
CA LYS A 426 14.36 -9.83 30.98
C LYS A 426 14.28 -9.55 29.48
N LEU A 427 15.43 -9.28 28.88
CA LEU A 427 15.58 -9.17 27.42
C LEU A 427 16.45 -10.30 26.90
N LEU A 428 15.98 -11.01 25.88
CA LEU A 428 16.77 -11.93 25.07
C LEU A 428 17.08 -11.28 23.72
N SER A 429 18.32 -11.44 23.26
CA SER A 429 18.80 -10.87 22.00
C SER A 429 19.30 -11.98 21.09
N PHE A 430 18.78 -12.06 19.87
CA PHE A 430 19.20 -12.99 18.83
C PHE A 430 19.99 -12.20 17.79
N THR A 431 21.31 -12.31 17.83
CA THR A 431 22.25 -11.64 16.90
C THR A 431 23.00 -12.65 16.01
N ARG A 432 22.63 -13.94 16.14
CA ARG A 432 23.21 -15.06 15.42
C ARG A 432 22.08 -15.80 14.74
N PHE A 433 22.10 -15.82 13.42
CA PHE A 433 21.10 -16.49 12.59
C PHE A 433 21.75 -17.72 11.96
N VAL A 434 21.36 -18.90 12.43
CA VAL A 434 21.82 -20.19 11.92
C VAL A 434 20.60 -21.03 11.59
N ASN A 435 20.58 -21.63 10.41
CA ASN A 435 19.46 -22.47 9.98
C ASN A 435 19.55 -23.91 10.49
N GLU A 436 18.52 -24.70 10.25
CA GLU A 436 18.43 -26.10 10.67
C GLU A 436 19.48 -27.03 10.02
N ASP A 437 20.12 -26.59 8.94
CA ASP A 437 21.22 -27.29 8.28
C ASP A 437 22.60 -26.87 8.82
N GLY A 438 22.63 -26.02 9.86
CA GLY A 438 23.86 -25.49 10.46
C GLY A 438 24.52 -24.36 9.67
N SER A 439 23.85 -23.84 8.63
CA SER A 439 24.36 -22.75 7.81
C SER A 439 24.18 -21.41 8.53
N SER A 440 25.26 -20.63 8.62
CA SER A 440 25.17 -19.23 9.10
C SER A 440 24.55 -18.36 8.02
N LEU A 441 23.58 -17.53 8.42
CA LEU A 441 22.82 -16.68 7.52
C LEU A 441 23.24 -15.21 7.69
N ASP A 442 23.62 -14.58 6.58
CA ASP A 442 23.88 -13.13 6.52
C ASP A 442 22.60 -12.43 6.07
N LEU A 443 21.97 -11.69 6.97
CA LEU A 443 20.65 -11.10 6.78
C LEU A 443 20.41 -9.88 7.65
N VAL A 444 19.37 -9.12 7.31
CA VAL A 444 18.76 -8.12 8.18
C VAL A 444 17.30 -8.49 8.44
N PRO A 445 16.83 -8.54 9.70
CA PRO A 445 15.42 -8.76 10.00
C PRO A 445 14.61 -7.47 9.81
N HIS A 446 13.51 -7.55 9.06
CA HIS A 446 12.63 -6.42 8.78
C HIS A 446 11.41 -6.37 9.70
N SER A 447 10.80 -7.52 9.99
CA SER A 447 9.56 -7.58 10.78
C SER A 447 9.43 -8.91 11.52
N VAL A 448 8.64 -8.92 12.59
CA VAL A 448 8.36 -10.09 13.42
C VAL A 448 6.85 -10.30 13.59
N MET A 449 6.42 -11.55 13.57
CA MET A 449 5.02 -11.95 13.72
C MET A 449 4.91 -13.17 14.63
N PRO A 450 4.57 -13.01 15.93
CA PRO A 450 4.32 -14.13 16.82
C PRO A 450 3.02 -14.85 16.45
N LEU A 451 3.04 -16.17 16.52
CA LEU A 451 1.90 -17.05 16.26
C LEU A 451 1.23 -17.50 17.56
N SER A 452 -0.02 -17.95 17.45
CA SER A 452 -0.80 -18.44 18.59
C SER A 452 -0.18 -19.67 19.27
N ASN A 453 0.55 -20.50 18.53
CA ASN A 453 1.29 -21.65 19.05
C ASN A 453 2.60 -21.26 19.76
N GLY A 454 2.98 -19.98 19.74
CA GLY A 454 4.20 -19.45 20.35
C GLY A 454 5.44 -19.49 19.46
N ASP A 455 5.34 -20.01 18.24
CA ASP A 455 6.37 -19.83 17.21
C ASP A 455 6.35 -18.39 16.69
N VAL A 456 7.43 -17.97 16.04
CA VAL A 456 7.60 -16.59 15.60
C VAL A 456 8.16 -16.55 14.19
N TRP A 457 7.42 -15.91 13.28
CA TRP A 457 7.96 -15.58 11.96
C TRP A 457 8.81 -14.31 12.04
N VAL A 458 9.89 -14.30 11.26
CA VAL A 458 10.77 -13.14 11.06
C VAL A 458 10.94 -12.97 9.57
N THR A 459 10.56 -11.81 9.03
CA THR A 459 10.84 -11.48 7.63
C THR A 459 12.22 -10.86 7.51
N THR A 460 12.95 -11.18 6.44
CA THR A 460 14.36 -10.77 6.30
C THR A 460 14.74 -10.46 4.85
N THR A 461 15.93 -9.91 4.65
CA THR A 461 16.53 -9.66 3.33
C THR A 461 16.75 -10.91 2.48
N ILE A 462 16.67 -12.12 3.04
CA ILE A 462 16.96 -13.39 2.34
C ILE A 462 15.77 -14.38 2.32
N GLY A 463 14.58 -13.92 2.71
CA GLY A 463 13.38 -14.73 2.87
C GLY A 463 12.90 -14.79 4.33
N PRO A 464 11.77 -15.45 4.60
CA PRO A 464 11.23 -15.54 5.94
C PRO A 464 11.90 -16.69 6.74
N LEU A 465 12.08 -16.47 8.04
CA LEU A 465 12.59 -17.45 9.00
C LEU A 465 11.55 -17.74 10.07
N LEU A 466 11.50 -18.98 10.55
CA LEU A 466 10.63 -19.39 11.65
C LEU A 466 11.48 -19.74 12.88
N LEU A 467 11.25 -19.06 14.00
CA LEU A 467 11.82 -19.41 15.30
C LEU A 467 10.78 -20.20 16.09
N SER A 468 11.09 -21.46 16.39
CA SER A 468 10.19 -22.30 17.18
C SER A 468 10.13 -21.84 18.63
N ARG A 469 8.98 -22.05 19.28
CA ARG A 469 8.78 -21.71 20.69
C ARG A 469 9.88 -22.28 21.59
N SER A 470 10.31 -23.52 21.33
CA SER A 470 11.30 -24.22 22.15
C SER A 470 12.72 -23.62 22.04
N ALA A 471 13.03 -22.90 20.96
CA ALA A 471 14.33 -22.27 20.75
C ALA A 471 14.47 -20.91 21.45
N ILE A 472 13.36 -20.24 21.79
CA ILE A 472 13.34 -18.84 22.25
C ILE A 472 14.16 -18.63 23.53
N ASP A 473 14.10 -19.55 24.48
CA ASP A 473 14.76 -19.39 25.78
C ASP A 473 16.30 -19.57 25.70
N ASN A 474 16.84 -19.95 24.54
CA ASN A 474 18.26 -20.25 24.32
C ASN A 474 18.83 -19.47 23.11
N PRO A 475 18.88 -18.12 23.15
CA PRO A 475 19.22 -17.31 21.97
C PRO A 475 20.61 -17.60 21.37
N GLU A 476 21.58 -18.00 22.21
CA GLU A 476 22.96 -18.30 21.78
C GLU A 476 23.05 -19.56 20.90
N THR A 477 22.14 -20.51 21.10
CA THR A 477 22.09 -21.78 20.35
C THR A 477 20.84 -21.89 19.48
N ALA A 478 19.98 -20.88 19.49
CA ALA A 478 18.72 -20.86 18.73
C ALA A 478 18.97 -21.13 17.24
N VAL A 479 18.17 -22.04 16.70
CA VAL A 479 18.15 -22.42 15.29
C VAL A 479 16.87 -21.87 14.69
N PHE A 480 16.99 -21.20 13.55
CA PHE A 480 15.87 -20.68 12.78
C PHE A 480 15.55 -21.66 11.65
N THR A 481 14.29 -21.99 11.46
CA THR A 481 13.88 -22.85 10.35
C THR A 481 13.68 -22.03 9.09
N GLN A 482 14.39 -22.37 8.02
CA GLN A 482 14.02 -21.97 6.66
C GLN A 482 13.08 -23.03 6.10
N VAL A 483 11.79 -22.74 6.01
CA VAL A 483 10.80 -23.73 5.56
C VAL A 483 11.20 -24.29 4.19
N LYS A 484 11.36 -25.61 4.11
CA LYS A 484 11.71 -26.32 2.87
C LYS A 484 10.45 -26.69 2.11
N VAL A 485 10.30 -26.16 0.91
CA VAL A 485 9.20 -26.44 0.00
C VAL A 485 9.65 -27.49 -1.02
N PRO A 486 9.02 -28.69 -1.07
CA PRO A 486 9.37 -29.72 -2.03
C PRO A 486 9.15 -29.25 -3.47
N ARG A 487 10.08 -29.59 -4.38
CA ARG A 487 9.95 -29.24 -5.81
C ARG A 487 8.83 -30.00 -6.52
N ASN A 488 8.46 -31.17 -6.01
CA ASN A 488 7.49 -32.07 -6.62
C ASN A 488 7.79 -32.43 -8.09
N ASP A 489 9.06 -32.39 -8.49
CA ASP A 489 9.58 -32.68 -9.85
C ASP A 489 10.22 -34.08 -9.95
N GLY A 490 10.06 -34.92 -8.91
CA GLY A 490 10.64 -36.26 -8.83
C GLY A 490 12.09 -36.30 -8.34
N THR A 491 12.74 -35.17 -8.07
CA THR A 491 14.15 -35.12 -7.64
C THR A 491 14.35 -35.38 -6.14
N ASN A 492 13.28 -35.43 -5.34
CA ASN A 492 13.32 -35.45 -3.87
C ASN A 492 14.11 -34.27 -3.27
N LEU A 493 14.23 -33.17 -4.01
CA LEU A 493 14.82 -31.92 -3.56
C LEU A 493 13.73 -30.96 -3.07
N ALA A 494 14.15 -30.04 -2.21
CA ALA A 494 13.34 -28.92 -1.74
C ALA A 494 14.15 -27.63 -1.84
N ASP A 495 13.45 -26.52 -2.03
CA ASP A 495 14.02 -25.18 -1.98
C ASP A 495 13.53 -24.47 -0.72
N TYR A 496 14.33 -23.56 -0.17
CA TYR A 496 13.84 -22.75 0.94
C TYR A 496 12.75 -21.79 0.45
N LEU A 497 11.68 -21.67 1.22
CA LEU A 497 10.55 -20.80 0.96
C LEU A 497 11.05 -19.37 0.73
N LEU A 498 10.80 -18.84 -0.47
CA LEU A 498 11.19 -17.48 -0.88
C LEU A 498 12.69 -17.17 -0.67
N SER A 499 13.55 -18.17 -0.86
CA SER A 499 15.00 -18.02 -0.73
C SER A 499 15.54 -16.86 -1.55
N GLY A 500 16.26 -15.95 -0.91
CA GLY A 500 16.90 -14.79 -1.56
C GLY A 500 15.95 -13.66 -1.94
N ILE A 501 14.68 -13.75 -1.57
CA ILE A 501 13.71 -12.66 -1.74
C ILE A 501 13.73 -11.76 -0.50
N ASP A 502 13.89 -10.45 -0.70
CA ASP A 502 13.82 -9.45 0.37
C ASP A 502 12.35 -9.24 0.80
N VAL A 503 11.97 -9.86 1.92
CA VAL A 503 10.61 -9.85 2.47
C VAL A 503 10.49 -8.77 3.54
N THR A 504 9.81 -7.68 3.20
CA THR A 504 9.74 -6.45 4.00
C THR A 504 8.70 -6.50 5.10
N CYS A 505 7.58 -7.19 4.85
CA CYS A 505 6.44 -7.22 5.77
C CYS A 505 5.62 -8.50 5.60
N MET A 506 4.79 -8.80 6.59
CA MET A 506 3.85 -9.91 6.50
C MET A 506 2.55 -9.65 7.24
N ALA A 507 1.50 -10.35 6.83
CA ALA A 507 0.24 -10.46 7.55
C ALA A 507 -0.29 -11.90 7.44
N ILE A 508 -1.16 -12.29 8.38
CA ILE A 508 -1.80 -13.61 8.40
C ILE A 508 -3.30 -13.39 8.31
N ASP A 509 -3.94 -14.03 7.33
CA ASP A 509 -5.39 -13.95 7.17
C ASP A 509 -6.14 -14.94 8.07
N GLY A 510 -7.47 -14.84 8.11
CA GLY A 510 -8.32 -15.69 8.93
C GLY A 510 -8.25 -17.20 8.61
N GLY A 511 -7.64 -17.60 7.49
CA GLY A 511 -7.35 -18.99 7.14
C GLY A 511 -5.95 -19.46 7.52
N GLY A 512 -5.17 -18.64 8.25
CA GLY A 512 -3.81 -18.96 8.65
C GLY A 512 -2.77 -18.87 7.53
N ARG A 513 -3.15 -18.34 6.36
CA ARG A 513 -2.25 -18.14 5.22
C ARG A 513 -1.40 -16.90 5.42
N LYS A 514 -0.17 -16.93 4.89
CA LYS A 514 0.80 -15.84 5.06
C LYS A 514 0.81 -15.01 3.80
N TRP A 515 0.55 -13.72 3.97
CA TRP A 515 0.77 -12.69 2.98
C TRP A 515 2.15 -12.09 3.21
N PHE A 516 3.09 -12.33 2.30
CA PHE A 516 4.44 -11.78 2.35
C PHE A 516 4.57 -10.66 1.32
N GLY A 517 4.83 -9.44 1.80
CA GLY A 517 5.20 -8.30 0.97
C GLY A 517 6.71 -8.26 0.78
N THR A 518 7.15 -7.85 -0.40
CA THR A 518 8.57 -7.87 -0.77
C THR A 518 9.03 -6.50 -1.26
N LYS A 519 10.34 -6.26 -1.26
CA LYS A 519 10.92 -4.98 -1.70
C LYS A 519 10.82 -4.73 -3.21
N ALA A 520 10.74 -5.79 -4.02
CA ALA A 520 10.78 -5.66 -5.48
C ALA A 520 10.13 -6.83 -6.24
N ASN A 521 9.42 -7.73 -5.56
CA ASN A 521 8.83 -8.92 -6.16
C ASN A 521 7.34 -9.10 -5.80
N GLY A 522 6.66 -8.00 -5.51
CA GLY A 522 5.23 -7.97 -5.23
C GLY A 522 4.87 -8.74 -3.95
N VAL A 523 3.76 -9.47 -4.02
CA VAL A 523 3.16 -10.15 -2.86
C VAL A 523 3.04 -11.64 -3.11
N TYR A 524 3.48 -12.45 -2.13
CA TYR A 524 3.26 -13.88 -2.10
C TYR A 524 2.17 -14.25 -1.09
N LEU A 525 1.25 -15.13 -1.49
CA LEU A 525 0.31 -15.77 -0.59
C LEU A 525 0.69 -17.24 -0.45
N ILE A 526 1.05 -17.64 0.77
CA ILE A 526 1.50 -18.98 1.11
C ILE A 526 0.47 -19.67 2.00
N SER A 527 0.20 -20.95 1.74
CA SER A 527 -0.78 -21.76 2.49
C SER A 527 -0.46 -21.85 3.99
N ALA A 528 -1.46 -22.23 4.79
CA ALA A 528 -1.33 -22.34 6.23
C ALA A 528 -0.25 -23.34 6.69
N ASP A 529 -0.05 -24.42 5.93
CA ASP A 529 0.99 -25.43 6.15
C ASP A 529 2.37 -25.05 5.58
N ASN A 530 2.46 -23.90 4.89
CA ASN A 530 3.65 -23.37 4.22
C ASN A 530 4.12 -24.15 2.98
N MET A 531 3.33 -25.12 2.49
CA MET A 531 3.77 -26.04 1.44
C MET A 531 3.38 -25.59 0.04
N THR A 532 2.44 -24.66 -0.09
CA THR A 532 1.88 -24.23 -1.37
C THR A 532 1.92 -22.71 -1.53
N GLN A 533 2.49 -22.24 -2.64
CA GLN A 533 2.28 -20.88 -3.11
C GLN A 533 0.89 -20.79 -3.73
N VAL A 534 -0.06 -20.23 -2.98
CA VAL A 534 -1.45 -20.04 -3.41
C VAL A 534 -1.55 -18.97 -4.49
N LYS A 535 -0.79 -17.88 -4.34
CA LYS A 535 -0.75 -16.79 -5.31
C LYS A 535 0.57 -16.04 -5.29
N HIS A 536 0.97 -15.53 -6.45
CA HIS A 536 2.01 -14.52 -6.60
C HIS A 536 1.45 -13.34 -7.40
N ILE A 537 1.43 -12.18 -6.76
CA ILE A 537 0.83 -10.95 -7.26
C ILE A 537 1.95 -9.98 -7.62
N LEU A 538 2.01 -9.60 -8.89
CA LEU A 538 2.95 -8.63 -9.42
C LEU A 538 2.19 -7.46 -10.06
N SER A 539 2.82 -6.29 -10.08
CA SER A 539 2.34 -5.11 -10.80
C SER A 539 2.15 -5.35 -12.29
N SER A 540 2.88 -6.33 -12.85
CA SER A 540 2.85 -6.75 -14.24
C SER A 540 1.75 -7.75 -14.59
N ASN A 541 1.20 -8.47 -13.60
CA ASN A 541 0.16 -9.50 -13.81
C ASN A 541 -1.17 -9.16 -13.11
N SER A 542 -1.24 -8.02 -12.43
CA SER A 542 -2.39 -7.62 -11.64
C SER A 542 -2.51 -6.09 -11.51
N PRO A 543 -3.64 -5.58 -10.97
CA PRO A 543 -3.80 -4.17 -10.62
C PRO A 543 -2.92 -3.65 -9.48
N LEU A 544 -2.05 -4.48 -8.88
CA LEU A 544 -1.08 -4.02 -7.89
C LEU A 544 -0.32 -2.79 -8.42
N LEU A 545 -0.20 -1.77 -7.56
CA LEU A 545 0.39 -0.49 -7.94
C LEU A 545 1.91 -0.60 -8.12
N SER A 546 2.61 -1.29 -7.21
CA SER A 546 4.06 -1.48 -7.30
C SER A 546 4.47 -2.81 -6.68
N ASP A 547 5.59 -3.36 -7.15
CA ASP A 547 6.21 -4.57 -6.62
C ASP A 547 7.04 -4.32 -5.35
N ASN A 548 7.19 -3.05 -4.94
CA ASN A 548 7.77 -2.64 -3.67
C ASN A 548 6.66 -2.44 -2.62
N ILE A 549 6.49 -3.45 -1.76
CA ILE A 549 5.47 -3.50 -0.73
C ILE A 549 6.08 -3.03 0.59
N LEU A 550 5.49 -1.99 1.17
CA LEU A 550 5.96 -1.37 2.41
C LEU A 550 5.22 -1.93 3.63
N SER A 551 3.92 -2.20 3.50
CA SER A 551 3.09 -2.67 4.61
C SER A 551 1.85 -3.41 4.11
N ILE A 552 1.35 -4.33 4.94
CA ILE A 552 0.12 -5.11 4.68
C ILE A 552 -0.77 -5.05 5.92
N ALA A 553 -2.04 -4.72 5.73
CA ALA A 553 -3.07 -4.81 6.76
C ALA A 553 -4.27 -5.59 6.23
N ILE A 554 -4.97 -6.31 7.10
CA ILE A 554 -6.11 -7.13 6.69
C ILE A 554 -7.33 -6.75 7.52
N ASN A 555 -8.43 -6.43 6.86
CA ASN A 555 -9.74 -6.47 7.48
C ASN A 555 -10.18 -7.94 7.55
N ASN A 556 -9.79 -8.64 8.62
CA ASN A 556 -10.10 -10.06 8.78
C ASN A 556 -11.61 -10.36 8.86
N ALA A 557 -12.47 -9.36 9.11
CA ALA A 557 -13.92 -9.58 9.09
C ALA A 557 -14.47 -9.75 7.67
N THR A 558 -13.87 -9.07 6.67
CA THR A 558 -14.34 -9.11 5.27
C THR A 558 -13.40 -9.84 4.32
N GLY A 559 -12.14 -10.03 4.72
CA GLY A 559 -11.08 -10.55 3.85
C GLY A 559 -10.42 -9.50 2.96
N GLU A 560 -10.72 -8.21 3.14
CA GLU A 560 -10.04 -7.15 2.38
C GLU A 560 -8.58 -7.01 2.86
N VAL A 561 -7.63 -7.29 1.97
CA VAL A 561 -6.20 -7.16 2.21
C VAL A 561 -5.73 -5.86 1.58
N PHE A 562 -5.17 -4.97 2.39
CA PHE A 562 -4.61 -3.69 1.98
C PHE A 562 -3.10 -3.81 1.78
N PHE A 563 -2.60 -3.27 0.67
CA PHE A 563 -1.18 -3.19 0.34
C PHE A 563 -0.75 -1.73 0.26
N GLY A 564 0.05 -1.29 1.23
CA GLY A 564 0.78 -0.03 1.13
C GLY A 564 2.02 -0.25 0.26
N THR A 565 2.07 0.44 -0.88
CA THR A 565 3.21 0.38 -1.81
C THR A 565 3.91 1.74 -1.88
N ASP A 566 5.10 1.80 -2.49
CA ASP A 566 5.79 3.07 -2.75
C ASP A 566 5.11 3.95 -3.83
N LYS A 567 4.02 3.47 -4.42
CA LYS A 567 3.19 4.19 -5.40
C LYS A 567 1.74 4.40 -4.97
N GLY A 568 1.42 4.18 -3.69
CA GLY A 568 0.08 4.37 -3.15
C GLY A 568 -0.52 3.12 -2.53
N LEU A 569 -1.79 3.23 -2.13
CA LEU A 569 -2.55 2.17 -1.47
C LEU A 569 -3.48 1.49 -2.46
N CYS A 570 -3.51 0.16 -2.41
CA CYS A 570 -4.54 -0.63 -3.07
C CYS A 570 -5.01 -1.76 -2.14
N SER A 571 -6.18 -2.33 -2.42
CA SER A 571 -6.68 -3.50 -1.72
C SER A 571 -7.13 -4.60 -2.67
N TYR A 572 -7.12 -5.82 -2.15
CA TYR A 572 -7.55 -7.04 -2.81
C TYR A 572 -8.53 -7.78 -1.91
N MET A 573 -9.68 -8.18 -2.47
CA MET A 573 -10.65 -8.97 -1.71
C MET A 573 -10.26 -10.45 -1.70
N SER A 574 -9.71 -10.91 -0.58
CA SER A 574 -9.32 -12.29 -0.33
C SER A 574 -10.55 -13.18 -0.06
N ASP A 575 -10.35 -14.48 -0.22
CA ASP A 575 -11.32 -15.53 0.05
C ASP A 575 -11.26 -16.08 1.49
N ALA A 576 -10.52 -15.42 2.39
CA ALA A 576 -10.41 -15.79 3.80
C ALA A 576 -10.99 -14.71 4.71
N THR A 577 -11.84 -15.12 5.65
CA THR A 577 -12.37 -14.27 6.74
C THR A 577 -12.10 -14.91 8.09
N THR A 578 -12.35 -14.17 9.17
CA THR A 578 -12.28 -14.68 10.54
C THR A 578 -13.30 -15.80 10.72
N PRO A 579 -12.90 -16.98 11.21
CA PRO A 579 -13.82 -18.07 11.49
C PRO A 579 -14.80 -17.71 12.61
N SER A 580 -15.99 -18.29 12.55
CA SER A 580 -16.98 -18.22 13.62
C SER A 580 -16.78 -19.38 14.59
N ASP A 581 -16.70 -19.09 15.90
CA ASP A 581 -16.64 -20.13 16.93
C ASP A 581 -17.98 -20.88 17.08
N GLN A 582 -19.08 -20.30 16.60
CA GLN A 582 -20.44 -20.82 16.72
C GLN A 582 -21.23 -20.47 15.44
N PRO A 583 -21.08 -21.24 14.35
CA PRO A 583 -21.87 -21.06 13.13
C PRO A 583 -23.36 -21.28 13.41
N SER A 584 -24.23 -20.53 12.72
CA SER A 584 -25.69 -20.59 12.89
C SER A 584 -26.38 -19.94 11.69
N GLU A 585 -27.68 -20.21 11.49
CA GLU A 585 -28.46 -19.61 10.39
C GLU A 585 -28.45 -18.06 10.42
N ASP A 586 -28.27 -17.45 11.58
CA ASP A 586 -28.23 -15.99 11.73
C ASP A 586 -26.86 -15.37 11.41
N LYS A 587 -25.79 -16.17 11.45
CA LYS A 587 -24.40 -15.73 11.24
C LYS A 587 -23.82 -16.18 9.91
N THR A 588 -24.31 -17.32 9.40
CA THR A 588 -23.85 -17.89 8.15
C THR A 588 -24.75 -17.43 7.01
N TYR A 589 -24.20 -16.72 6.04
CA TYR A 589 -24.96 -16.22 4.90
C TYR A 589 -24.13 -16.28 3.63
N ALA A 590 -24.82 -16.22 2.49
CA ALA A 590 -24.20 -16.20 1.18
C ALA A 590 -24.39 -14.85 0.49
N TYR A 591 -23.40 -14.41 -0.28
CA TYR A 591 -23.52 -13.26 -1.17
C TYR A 591 -22.81 -13.49 -2.51
N PRO A 592 -23.37 -12.98 -3.62
CA PRO A 592 -24.70 -12.37 -3.70
C PRO A 592 -25.81 -13.41 -3.49
N ASN A 593 -26.92 -13.00 -2.86
CA ASN A 593 -28.09 -13.84 -2.66
C ASN A 593 -29.37 -12.98 -2.69
N PRO A 594 -30.31 -13.17 -3.65
CA PRO A 594 -30.24 -14.15 -4.74
C PRO A 594 -29.14 -13.82 -5.75
N VAL A 595 -28.59 -14.85 -6.37
CA VAL A 595 -27.72 -14.75 -7.54
C VAL A 595 -28.59 -14.39 -8.74
N LYS A 596 -28.41 -13.17 -9.26
CA LYS A 596 -29.24 -12.59 -10.32
C LYS A 596 -28.88 -13.15 -11.71
N PRO A 597 -29.81 -13.10 -12.68
CA PRO A 597 -29.53 -13.47 -14.07
C PRO A 597 -28.31 -12.71 -14.62
N GLY A 598 -27.46 -13.41 -15.37
CA GLY A 598 -26.23 -12.84 -15.94
C GLY A 598 -25.04 -12.73 -14.98
N TYR A 599 -25.19 -12.99 -13.67
CA TYR A 599 -24.05 -13.05 -12.75
C TYR A 599 -23.19 -14.30 -13.03
N THR A 600 -21.90 -14.09 -13.21
CA THR A 600 -20.89 -15.14 -13.48
C THR A 600 -19.75 -15.14 -12.46
N GLY A 601 -19.80 -14.26 -11.45
CA GLY A 601 -18.81 -14.17 -10.40
C GLY A 601 -18.97 -15.25 -9.32
N PRO A 602 -18.08 -15.25 -8.31
CA PRO A 602 -18.14 -16.19 -7.20
C PRO A 602 -19.35 -15.91 -6.28
N ILE A 603 -19.88 -16.97 -5.68
CA ILE A 603 -20.85 -16.95 -4.59
C ILE A 603 -20.06 -17.28 -3.32
N THR A 604 -20.04 -16.37 -2.37
CA THR A 604 -19.28 -16.51 -1.14
C THR A 604 -20.21 -16.82 0.01
N ILE A 605 -19.91 -17.88 0.75
CA ILE A 605 -20.53 -18.22 2.03
C ILE A 605 -19.58 -17.74 3.13
N VAL A 606 -20.07 -17.00 4.11
CA VAL A 606 -19.28 -16.49 5.24
C VAL A 606 -19.91 -16.86 6.57
N GLY A 607 -19.17 -16.72 7.67
CA GLY A 607 -19.64 -17.06 9.02
C GLY A 607 -19.52 -18.55 9.32
N LEU A 608 -18.58 -19.25 8.66
CA LEU A 608 -18.27 -20.66 8.86
C LEU A 608 -17.22 -20.85 9.97
N SER A 609 -17.15 -22.06 10.52
CA SER A 609 -16.04 -22.45 11.41
C SER A 609 -14.73 -22.59 10.63
N MET A 610 -13.61 -22.58 11.37
CA MET A 610 -12.30 -22.95 10.82
C MET A 610 -12.35 -24.37 10.26
N ASN A 611 -11.73 -24.59 9.08
CA ASN A 611 -11.62 -25.89 8.41
C ASN A 611 -12.94 -26.67 8.24
N ALA A 612 -14.06 -25.98 8.13
CA ALA A 612 -15.36 -26.62 8.02
C ALA A 612 -15.52 -27.33 6.66
N ASP A 613 -16.01 -28.58 6.66
CA ASP A 613 -16.47 -29.26 5.42
C ASP A 613 -17.78 -28.59 4.99
N VAL A 614 -17.82 -28.09 3.76
CA VAL A 614 -18.97 -27.39 3.18
C VAL A 614 -19.49 -28.19 2.01
N LYS A 615 -20.80 -28.46 2.02
CA LYS A 615 -21.52 -29.13 0.93
C LYS A 615 -22.67 -28.26 0.46
N ILE A 616 -22.75 -28.09 -0.84
CA ILE A 616 -23.86 -27.41 -1.49
C ILE A 616 -24.73 -28.48 -2.13
N VAL A 617 -26.00 -28.53 -1.76
CA VAL A 617 -26.94 -29.55 -2.21
C VAL A 617 -28.21 -28.92 -2.79
N THR A 618 -28.92 -29.65 -3.66
CA THR A 618 -30.28 -29.28 -4.07
C THR A 618 -31.28 -29.49 -2.91
N THR A 619 -32.50 -28.97 -3.01
CA THR A 619 -33.56 -29.20 -2.00
C THR A 619 -33.90 -30.68 -1.77
N ASN A 620 -33.55 -31.55 -2.72
CA ASN A 620 -33.75 -32.99 -2.63
C ASN A 620 -32.48 -33.74 -2.16
N GLY A 621 -31.46 -33.02 -1.67
CA GLY A 621 -30.23 -33.58 -1.09
C GLY A 621 -29.17 -34.03 -2.09
N VAL A 622 -29.29 -33.69 -3.37
CA VAL A 622 -28.27 -34.04 -4.37
C VAL A 622 -27.08 -33.11 -4.25
N LEU A 623 -25.88 -33.67 -4.06
CA LEU A 623 -24.63 -32.92 -3.95
C LEU A 623 -24.24 -32.22 -5.25
N VAL A 624 -24.00 -30.93 -5.16
CA VAL A 624 -23.68 -30.02 -6.27
C VAL A 624 -22.21 -29.60 -6.25
N ALA A 625 -21.73 -29.15 -5.10
CA ALA A 625 -20.35 -28.75 -4.86
C ALA A 625 -19.94 -29.08 -3.43
N ALA A 626 -18.64 -29.24 -3.19
CA ALA A 626 -18.11 -29.46 -1.85
C ALA A 626 -16.68 -28.89 -1.74
N GLY A 627 -16.25 -28.61 -0.53
CA GLY A 627 -14.88 -28.23 -0.21
C GLY A 627 -14.71 -27.87 1.26
N VAL A 628 -13.59 -27.25 1.60
CA VAL A 628 -13.27 -26.86 2.98
C VAL A 628 -13.25 -25.34 3.08
N SER A 629 -13.72 -24.79 4.20
CA SER A 629 -13.64 -23.35 4.44
C SER A 629 -12.19 -22.87 4.54
N ASN A 630 -11.96 -21.63 4.10
CA ASN A 630 -10.73 -20.90 4.25
C ASN A 630 -10.94 -19.82 5.32
N GLY A 631 -10.55 -20.13 6.56
CA GLY A 631 -11.04 -19.40 7.72
C GLY A 631 -12.56 -19.51 7.82
N GLY A 632 -13.25 -18.37 7.92
CA GLY A 632 -14.71 -18.29 8.01
C GLY A 632 -15.47 -18.30 6.69
N SER A 633 -14.81 -18.54 5.55
CA SER A 633 -15.40 -18.38 4.21
C SER A 633 -15.31 -19.62 3.33
N PHE A 634 -16.27 -19.81 2.44
CA PHE A 634 -16.22 -20.79 1.34
C PHE A 634 -16.68 -20.15 0.04
N VAL A 635 -16.00 -20.44 -1.08
CA VAL A 635 -16.26 -19.81 -2.38
C VAL A 635 -16.75 -20.85 -3.38
N TRP A 636 -17.88 -20.57 -4.00
CA TRP A 636 -18.49 -21.41 -5.01
C TRP A 636 -18.69 -20.65 -6.33
N ASP A 637 -18.31 -21.24 -7.45
CA ASP A 637 -18.43 -20.63 -8.78
C ASP A 637 -19.82 -20.78 -9.42
N GLY A 638 -20.79 -21.31 -8.67
CA GLY A 638 -22.16 -21.54 -9.16
C GLY A 638 -22.24 -22.68 -10.19
N LYS A 639 -21.26 -23.59 -10.22
CA LYS A 639 -21.25 -24.76 -11.09
C LYS A 639 -21.36 -26.07 -10.29
N ASP A 640 -21.81 -27.11 -10.97
CA ASP A 640 -21.79 -28.48 -10.44
C ASP A 640 -20.38 -29.10 -10.54
N LYS A 641 -20.22 -30.32 -9.99
CA LYS A 641 -18.96 -31.08 -10.07
C LYS A 641 -18.46 -31.39 -11.49
N SER A 642 -19.32 -31.25 -12.50
CA SER A 642 -18.95 -31.42 -13.91
C SER A 642 -18.53 -30.10 -14.56
N GLY A 643 -18.49 -29.00 -13.80
CA GLY A 643 -18.16 -27.67 -14.28
C GLY A 643 -19.29 -27.01 -15.08
N LYS A 644 -20.54 -27.50 -14.97
CA LYS A 644 -21.69 -26.88 -15.65
C LYS A 644 -22.40 -25.88 -14.71
N PRO A 645 -22.81 -24.71 -15.20
CA PRO A 645 -23.63 -23.78 -14.42
C PRO A 645 -24.89 -24.47 -13.92
N VAL A 646 -25.21 -24.28 -12.65
CA VAL A 646 -26.40 -24.89 -12.06
C VAL A 646 -27.68 -24.17 -12.49
N ALA A 647 -28.79 -24.90 -12.49
CA ALA A 647 -30.11 -24.39 -12.88
C ALA A 647 -30.67 -23.38 -11.86
N SER A 648 -31.68 -22.61 -12.27
CA SER A 648 -32.46 -21.79 -11.33
C SER A 648 -33.07 -22.66 -10.22
N GLY A 649 -32.97 -22.21 -8.99
CA GLY A 649 -33.45 -22.97 -7.83
C GLY A 649 -32.86 -22.48 -6.51
N VAL A 650 -33.28 -23.15 -5.43
CA VAL A 650 -32.70 -22.95 -4.09
C VAL A 650 -31.74 -24.09 -3.81
N TYR A 651 -30.54 -23.74 -3.39
CA TYR A 651 -29.48 -24.66 -2.98
C TYR A 651 -29.28 -24.50 -1.47
N MET A 652 -29.14 -25.61 -0.76
CA MET A 652 -28.87 -25.62 0.68
C MET A 652 -27.36 -25.73 0.89
N VAL A 653 -26.85 -24.93 1.82
CA VAL A 653 -25.46 -24.99 2.27
C VAL A 653 -25.44 -25.74 3.58
N GLU A 654 -24.80 -26.90 3.55
CA GLU A 654 -24.49 -27.73 4.70
C GLU A 654 -23.05 -27.48 5.11
N SER A 655 -22.81 -27.37 6.41
CA SER A 655 -21.46 -27.25 6.97
C SER A 655 -21.28 -28.31 8.04
N ALA A 656 -20.05 -28.75 8.27
CA ALA A 656 -19.61 -29.60 9.37
C ALA A 656 -18.28 -29.07 9.93
N ASP A 657 -18.16 -28.90 11.26
CA ASP A 657 -16.87 -28.55 11.88
C ASP A 657 -16.01 -29.80 12.13
N GLU A 658 -14.81 -29.61 12.69
CA GLU A 658 -13.86 -30.69 12.95
C GLU A 658 -14.38 -31.77 13.91
N ASP A 659 -15.34 -31.42 14.78
CA ASP A 659 -15.99 -32.35 15.72
C ASP A 659 -17.19 -33.08 15.09
N GLY A 660 -17.48 -32.81 13.81
CA GLY A 660 -18.61 -33.40 13.08
C GLY A 660 -19.97 -32.85 13.52
N ASN A 661 -19.99 -31.75 14.27
CA ASN A 661 -21.21 -31.01 14.50
C ASN A 661 -21.56 -30.23 13.23
N ASN A 662 -22.85 -29.92 13.05
CA ASN A 662 -23.47 -29.00 12.07
C ASN A 662 -24.43 -29.64 11.03
N GLY A 663 -25.34 -28.80 10.51
CA GLY A 663 -26.44 -29.12 9.60
C GLY A 663 -26.56 -28.10 8.46
N VAL A 664 -27.78 -27.77 8.03
CA VAL A 664 -28.00 -26.70 7.05
C VAL A 664 -27.78 -25.35 7.73
N VAL A 665 -26.87 -24.54 7.18
CA VAL A 665 -26.43 -23.27 7.78
C VAL A 665 -26.89 -22.04 6.98
N CYS A 666 -27.15 -22.17 5.68
CA CYS A 666 -27.83 -21.13 4.90
C CYS A 666 -28.41 -21.67 3.57
N LYS A 667 -29.10 -20.81 2.81
CA LYS A 667 -29.68 -21.14 1.50
C LYS A 667 -29.25 -20.11 0.46
N VAL A 668 -28.94 -20.57 -0.74
CA VAL A 668 -28.58 -19.75 -1.91
C VAL A 668 -29.68 -19.86 -2.96
N ALA A 669 -30.31 -18.75 -3.32
CA ALA A 669 -31.24 -18.71 -4.44
C ALA A 669 -30.50 -18.30 -5.73
N ILE A 670 -30.61 -19.11 -6.78
CA ILE A 670 -30.03 -18.83 -8.10
C ILE A 670 -31.16 -18.60 -9.10
N VAL A 671 -31.07 -17.51 -9.86
CA VAL A 671 -31.99 -17.16 -10.94
C VAL A 671 -31.18 -16.98 -12.22
N ARG A 672 -31.39 -17.85 -13.20
CA ARG A 672 -30.77 -17.83 -14.53
C ARG A 672 -31.68 -17.23 -15.59
#